data_AF-A0A3D6CTS8-F1
#
_entry.id   AF-A0A3D6CTS8-F1
#
_cell.length_a   1.000
_cell.length_b   1.000
_cell.length_c   1.000
_cell.angle_alpha   90.00
_cell.angle_beta   90.00
_cell.angle_gamma   90.00
#
_symmetry.space_group_name_H-M   'P 1'
#
loop_
_entity.id
_entity.type
_entity.pdbx_description
1 polymer ?
#
loop_
_entity_poly.entity_id
_entity_poly.type
_entity_poly.pdbx_seq_one_letter_code
_entity_poly.pdbx_strand_id
1 'polypeptide(L)'
;MRLVLACLLTLICALPLRAETAADILTANAELVTKASRQTIGPVIDALAASGDPAAALVLEAWADKRLGLRKSDGGFVLLTPDADGYALRDLAGADAGRAAKSEITELKPNAGVRGLIATALVQFTLSDPDPARRRAALESIAKDPKPEALAPLRASIALETDPALFAQKQRLERLLTLRFDPSSAERIKAINSFGADLGLDLRGALNPLLATTRIAVAGDPPADSNIARPLKTGRDLTDTEAYDLLVAAKLAPARLTLEAQRTALVANLSGGAVGGIALADLNTQTARDRAYTALETAGAVPQAATDDEATAALAAHRFYDIYTEADPAVTTAATAALKSIGQKVAAMQAADLALDAMSLASIYFLAAIGLAITFGVMGVINMAHGEFITMGAYTGYVVQLYVPDYTASILIALPLAFAVTFAAGVTMERLVIRHLYKRPLETLLATFGISIALQQILKNVFGTQARPLTSPAWLDGALSLNDVVQVSYIRIAIFVLALLFLTFFLWLMKRTRLGLEVRAVTQNPTMAASMGINPDRINMLTFGLGSGIAGIAGVAIGLFAKVTSELGTDYIVQSFMTVVVGGVGNIWGALAGATMIGGFQKVIEFLNPSNTLAAQTYMILFIILFIQIRPRGIIALRGRAAGD
;
A
#
# COMPACT_ATOMS: atom_id res chain seq x y z
N MET A 1 37.79 70.41 20.51
CA MET A 1 38.94 69.63 19.99
C MET A 1 38.94 68.14 20.35
N ARG A 2 38.02 67.61 21.18
CA ARG A 2 37.91 66.16 21.46
C ARG A 2 36.94 65.38 20.54
N LEU A 3 35.98 66.05 19.91
CA LEU A 3 35.04 65.43 18.95
C LEU A 3 35.66 65.17 17.56
N VAL A 4 36.64 65.99 17.14
CA VAL A 4 37.31 65.80 15.84
C VAL A 4 38.31 64.64 15.89
N LEU A 5 38.91 64.35 17.06
CA LEU A 5 39.87 63.25 17.22
C LEU A 5 39.17 61.88 17.32
N ALA A 6 37.93 61.83 17.84
CA ALA A 6 37.15 60.59 17.92
C ALA A 6 36.62 60.14 16.55
N CYS A 7 36.20 61.09 15.68
CA CYS A 7 35.76 60.76 14.33
C CYS A 7 36.91 60.32 13.39
N LEU A 8 38.16 60.71 13.68
CA LEU A 8 39.31 60.26 12.90
C LEU A 8 39.82 58.86 13.29
N LEU A 9 39.49 58.37 14.49
CA LEU A 9 39.84 57.01 14.93
C LEU A 9 38.78 55.96 14.57
N THR A 10 37.53 56.34 14.32
CA THR A 10 36.48 55.42 13.85
C THR A 10 36.49 55.20 12.33
N LEU A 11 37.22 56.03 11.57
CA LEU A 11 37.29 55.92 10.11
C LEU A 11 38.40 54.97 9.59
N ILE A 12 39.20 54.35 10.47
CA ILE A 12 40.35 53.51 10.07
C ILE A 12 40.11 52.00 10.25
N CYS A 13 39.00 51.54 10.85
CA CYS A 13 38.77 50.11 11.12
C CYS A 13 37.54 49.46 10.47
N ALA A 14 36.97 50.04 9.41
CA ALA A 14 35.96 49.36 8.60
C ALA A 14 36.50 49.11 7.19
N LEU A 15 37.55 48.29 7.09
CA LEU A 15 37.84 47.61 5.83
C LEU A 15 36.67 46.65 5.56
N PRO A 16 36.09 46.63 4.35
CA PRO A 16 35.12 45.61 4.00
C PRO A 16 35.81 44.24 4.15
N LEU A 17 35.20 43.31 4.90
CA LEU A 17 35.55 41.90 4.80
C LEU A 17 35.36 41.54 3.32
N ARG A 18 36.46 41.36 2.60
CA ARG A 18 36.44 40.94 1.20
C ARG A 18 35.81 39.54 1.19
N ALA A 19 34.73 39.34 0.43
CA ALA A 19 34.18 38.00 0.24
C ALA A 19 35.29 37.11 -0.32
N GLU A 20 35.65 36.03 0.39
CA GLU A 20 36.66 35.09 -0.08
C GLU A 20 36.16 34.40 -1.34
N THR A 21 36.94 34.49 -2.41
CA THR A 21 36.61 33.80 -3.66
C THR A 21 36.87 32.31 -3.52
N ALA A 22 36.24 31.49 -4.36
CA ALA A 22 36.51 30.05 -4.43
C ALA A 22 38.01 29.77 -4.67
N ALA A 23 38.69 30.66 -5.39
CA ALA A 23 40.13 30.61 -5.59
C ALA A 23 40.91 30.83 -4.28
N ASP A 24 40.52 31.81 -3.47
CA ASP A 24 41.16 32.10 -2.18
C ASP A 24 40.98 30.93 -1.20
N ILE A 25 39.78 30.34 -1.15
CA ILE A 25 39.47 29.20 -0.27
C ILE A 25 40.28 27.96 -0.67
N LEU A 26 40.36 27.65 -1.96
CA LEU A 26 41.14 26.50 -2.45
C LEU A 26 42.64 26.70 -2.25
N THR A 27 43.16 27.90 -2.50
CA THR A 27 44.59 28.19 -2.34
C THR A 27 45.01 28.17 -0.88
N ALA A 28 44.20 28.74 0.03
CA ALA A 28 44.43 28.67 1.47
C ALA A 28 44.43 27.23 2.02
N ASN A 29 43.71 26.31 1.36
CA ASN A 29 43.53 24.92 1.79
C ASN A 29 44.16 23.89 0.82
N ALA A 30 45.17 24.29 0.05
CA ALA A 30 45.68 23.47 -1.06
C ALA A 30 46.16 22.07 -0.65
N GLU A 31 46.74 21.92 0.55
CA GLU A 31 47.19 20.61 1.06
C GLU A 31 46.01 19.67 1.38
N LEU A 32 44.92 20.21 1.95
CA LEU A 32 43.72 19.45 2.24
C LEU A 32 43.01 19.01 0.94
N VAL A 33 42.94 19.91 -0.04
CA VAL A 33 42.29 19.64 -1.34
C VAL A 33 43.08 18.61 -2.16
N THR A 34 44.42 18.68 -2.15
CA THR A 34 45.29 17.71 -2.86
C THR A 34 45.27 16.32 -2.23
N LYS A 35 45.17 16.22 -0.89
CA LYS A 35 45.05 14.95 -0.14
C LYS A 35 43.68 14.80 0.51
N ALA A 36 42.61 15.01 -0.28
CA ALA A 36 41.25 15.03 0.25
C ALA A 36 40.83 13.69 0.89
N SER A 37 40.52 13.75 2.18
CA SER A 37 39.89 12.65 2.93
C SER A 37 38.53 13.10 3.45
N ARG A 38 37.59 12.15 3.57
CA ARG A 38 36.24 12.41 4.09
C ARG A 38 36.27 13.08 5.48
N GLN A 39 37.27 12.77 6.30
CA GLN A 39 37.38 13.30 7.66
C GLN A 39 37.89 14.74 7.74
N THR A 40 38.69 15.18 6.76
CA THR A 40 39.43 16.44 6.83
C THR A 40 38.90 17.51 5.88
N ILE A 41 38.21 17.12 4.81
CA ILE A 41 37.83 18.05 3.74
C ILE A 41 36.51 18.79 3.96
N GLY A 42 35.69 18.35 4.93
CA GLY A 42 34.37 18.93 5.22
C GLY A 42 34.38 20.46 5.33
N PRO A 43 35.22 21.05 6.20
CA PRO A 43 35.25 22.51 6.39
C PRO A 43 35.56 23.31 5.12
N VAL A 44 36.36 22.75 4.19
CA VAL A 44 36.71 23.42 2.93
C VAL A 44 35.52 23.40 1.97
N ILE A 45 34.79 22.28 1.91
CA ILE A 45 33.57 22.15 1.10
C ILE A 45 32.48 23.08 1.66
N ASP A 46 32.34 23.14 2.98
CA ASP A 46 31.37 24.02 3.64
C ASP A 46 31.71 25.51 3.42
N ALA A 47 33.01 25.87 3.48
CA ALA A 47 33.47 27.22 3.17
C ALA A 47 33.19 27.60 1.70
N LEU A 48 33.48 26.69 0.75
CA LEU A 48 33.14 26.89 -0.67
C LEU A 48 31.63 27.08 -0.86
N ALA A 49 30.82 26.24 -0.23
CA ALA A 49 29.37 26.32 -0.28
C ALA A 49 28.85 27.64 0.32
N ALA A 50 29.40 28.10 1.44
CA ALA A 50 28.97 29.31 2.14
C ALA A 50 29.55 30.62 1.55
N SER A 51 30.53 30.55 0.64
CA SER A 51 31.26 31.71 0.09
C SER A 51 30.39 32.72 -0.65
N GLY A 52 29.27 32.26 -1.24
CA GLY A 52 28.43 33.08 -2.13
C GLY A 52 29.09 33.40 -3.47
N ASP A 53 30.26 32.83 -3.78
CA ASP A 53 30.95 33.02 -5.06
C ASP A 53 30.22 32.25 -6.18
N PRO A 54 29.86 32.90 -7.31
CA PRO A 54 29.31 32.23 -8.49
C PRO A 54 30.16 31.05 -9.00
N ALA A 55 31.48 31.09 -8.79
CA ALA A 55 32.40 30.02 -9.19
C ALA A 55 32.31 28.77 -8.31
N ALA A 56 31.79 28.87 -7.08
CA ALA A 56 31.83 27.77 -6.10
C ALA A 56 31.10 26.50 -6.58
N ALA A 57 29.91 26.64 -7.16
CA ALA A 57 29.14 25.52 -7.69
C ALA A 57 29.90 24.80 -8.82
N LEU A 58 30.46 25.59 -9.75
CA LEU A 58 31.18 25.09 -10.91
C LEU A 58 32.49 24.39 -10.52
N VAL A 59 33.17 24.88 -9.49
CA VAL A 59 34.34 24.24 -8.88
C VAL A 59 33.98 22.91 -8.22
N LEU A 60 32.93 22.88 -7.40
CA LEU A 60 32.46 21.67 -6.71
C LEU A 60 32.01 20.60 -7.72
N GLU A 61 31.27 20.97 -8.77
CA GLU A 61 30.89 20.06 -9.85
C GLU A 61 32.10 19.50 -10.59
N ALA A 62 33.02 20.38 -11.00
CA ALA A 62 34.24 19.93 -11.68
C ALA A 62 35.07 19.01 -10.80
N TRP A 63 35.13 19.27 -9.49
CA TRP A 63 35.85 18.40 -8.57
C TRP A 63 35.18 17.03 -8.45
N ALA A 64 33.86 16.97 -8.30
CA ALA A 64 33.10 15.72 -8.27
C ALA A 64 33.31 14.87 -9.52
N ASP A 65 33.40 15.51 -10.69
CA ASP A 65 33.58 14.90 -12.00
C ASP A 65 35.03 14.56 -12.36
N LYS A 66 35.99 14.78 -11.44
CA LYS A 66 37.45 14.60 -11.69
C LYS A 66 37.99 15.54 -12.78
N ARG A 67 37.35 16.69 -12.94
CA ARG A 67 37.72 17.79 -13.85
C ARG A 67 38.40 18.95 -13.13
N LEU A 68 38.75 18.82 -11.85
CA LEU A 68 39.58 19.80 -11.14
C LEU A 68 41.04 19.35 -11.14
N GLY A 69 41.97 20.25 -11.45
CA GLY A 69 43.40 19.97 -11.49
C GLY A 69 44.23 21.07 -10.85
N LEU A 70 45.44 20.72 -10.43
CA LEU A 70 46.46 21.65 -9.96
C LEU A 70 47.56 21.79 -11.00
N ARG A 71 47.84 23.02 -11.45
CA ARG A 71 48.93 23.31 -12.38
C ARG A 71 50.26 23.31 -11.65
N LYS A 72 51.24 22.52 -12.13
CA LYS A 72 52.53 22.33 -11.44
C LYS A 72 53.46 23.56 -11.48
N SER A 73 53.27 24.46 -12.45
CA SER A 73 54.15 25.63 -12.64
C SER A 73 53.94 26.70 -11.57
N ASP A 74 52.69 26.93 -11.15
CA ASP A 74 52.28 28.05 -10.29
C ASP A 74 51.42 27.61 -9.09
N GLY A 75 51.06 26.32 -8.99
CA GLY A 75 50.16 25.82 -7.95
C GLY A 75 48.71 26.30 -8.11
N GLY A 76 48.33 26.83 -9.28
CA GLY A 76 46.97 27.30 -9.55
C GLY A 76 45.97 26.16 -9.76
N PHE A 77 44.77 26.30 -9.19
CA PHE A 77 43.65 25.40 -9.46
C PHE A 77 42.99 25.76 -10.80
N VAL A 78 42.75 24.76 -11.64
CA VAL A 78 42.20 24.91 -12.98
C VAL A 78 41.16 23.83 -13.27
N LEU A 79 40.23 24.14 -14.14
CA LEU A 79 39.21 23.21 -14.64
C LEU A 79 39.72 22.55 -15.91
N LEU A 80 39.56 21.24 -15.99
CA LEU A 80 40.13 20.39 -17.02
C LEU A 80 39.06 19.95 -18.01
N THR A 81 39.33 20.17 -19.30
CA THR A 81 38.57 19.55 -20.40
C THR A 81 39.54 18.69 -21.22
N PRO A 82 39.22 17.40 -21.48
CA PRO A 82 40.09 16.54 -22.28
C PRO A 82 40.35 17.12 -23.68
N ASP A 83 41.61 17.12 -24.12
CA ASP A 83 42.05 17.52 -25.47
C ASP A 83 43.02 16.45 -26.03
N ALA A 84 43.29 16.46 -27.34
CA ALA A 84 44.01 15.40 -28.06
C ALA A 84 45.33 14.97 -27.39
N ASP A 85 46.11 15.93 -26.86
CA ASP A 85 47.43 15.70 -26.25
C ASP A 85 47.53 16.14 -24.78
N GLY A 86 46.41 16.46 -24.12
CA GLY A 86 46.45 17.07 -22.78
C GLY A 86 45.10 17.52 -22.26
N TYR A 87 45.08 18.71 -21.66
CA TYR A 87 43.86 19.36 -21.19
C TYR A 87 43.78 20.78 -21.73
N ALA A 88 42.59 21.16 -22.20
CA ALA A 88 42.21 22.56 -22.27
C ALA A 88 41.85 23.02 -20.86
N LEU A 89 42.53 24.07 -20.39
CA LEU A 89 42.41 24.63 -19.06
C LEU A 89 41.44 25.79 -19.07
N ARG A 90 40.57 25.84 -18.07
CA ARG A 90 39.82 27.05 -17.73
C ARG A 90 40.17 27.49 -16.32
N ASP A 91 40.09 28.78 -16.04
CA ASP A 91 40.15 29.26 -14.67
C ASP A 91 38.89 28.86 -13.89
N LEU A 92 38.87 29.13 -12.58
CA LEU A 92 37.74 28.75 -11.73
C LEU A 92 36.45 29.54 -12.03
N ALA A 93 36.54 30.66 -12.75
CA ALA A 93 35.39 31.42 -13.25
C ALA A 93 34.91 30.93 -14.64
N GLY A 94 35.62 29.97 -15.25
CA GLY A 94 35.29 29.37 -16.54
C GLY A 94 35.87 30.08 -17.76
N ALA A 95 36.74 31.08 -17.59
CA ALA A 95 37.45 31.72 -18.69
C ALA A 95 38.60 30.84 -19.22
N ASP A 96 38.96 31.02 -20.49
CA ASP A 96 40.03 30.25 -21.13
C ASP A 96 41.39 30.53 -20.46
N ALA A 97 42.05 29.47 -19.99
CA ALA A 97 43.32 29.52 -19.29
C ALA A 97 44.43 28.75 -20.05
N GLY A 98 44.20 28.46 -21.33
CA GLY A 98 45.18 27.87 -22.24
C GLY A 98 45.15 26.34 -22.31
N ARG A 99 46.24 25.72 -22.78
CA ARG A 99 46.38 24.26 -22.88
C ARG A 99 47.61 23.81 -22.09
N ALA A 100 47.54 22.63 -21.48
CA ALA A 100 48.66 22.02 -20.77
C ALA A 100 48.76 20.52 -21.07
N ALA A 101 49.99 20.01 -21.10
CA ALA A 101 50.26 18.58 -21.26
C ALA A 101 49.85 17.82 -19.98
N LYS A 102 49.53 16.53 -20.10
CA LYS A 102 49.16 15.69 -18.93
C LYS A 102 50.25 15.67 -17.84
N SER A 103 51.52 15.81 -18.22
CA SER A 103 52.65 15.87 -17.28
C SER A 103 52.67 17.14 -16.42
N GLU A 104 52.02 18.21 -16.86
CA GLU A 104 52.04 19.54 -16.23
C GLU A 104 50.91 19.75 -15.22
N ILE A 105 49.94 18.84 -15.18
CA ILE A 105 48.75 18.91 -14.32
C ILE A 105 48.73 17.73 -13.33
N THR A 106 48.38 18.02 -12.08
CA THR A 106 48.01 17.00 -11.10
C THR A 106 46.48 16.94 -11.00
N GLU A 107 45.87 15.88 -11.51
CA GLU A 107 44.41 15.67 -11.44
C GLU A 107 43.96 15.41 -9.99
N LEU A 108 42.90 16.10 -9.55
CA LEU A 108 42.33 15.95 -8.22
C LEU A 108 41.14 15.00 -8.29
N LYS A 109 41.33 13.77 -7.81
CA LYS A 109 40.34 12.69 -7.89
C LYS A 109 39.73 12.44 -6.51
N PRO A 110 38.53 12.97 -6.20
CA PRO A 110 37.90 12.70 -4.91
C PRO A 110 37.48 11.23 -4.80
N ASN A 111 37.74 10.62 -3.63
CA ASN A 111 37.23 9.29 -3.32
C ASN A 111 35.69 9.30 -3.17
N ALA A 112 35.07 8.13 -3.07
CA ALA A 112 33.62 8.02 -2.96
C ALA A 112 33.03 8.78 -1.76
N GLY A 113 33.75 8.82 -0.63
CA GLY A 113 33.34 9.54 0.57
C GLY A 113 33.33 11.06 0.39
N VAL A 114 34.36 11.61 -0.25
CA VAL A 114 34.47 13.06 -0.56
C VAL A 114 33.45 13.46 -1.62
N ARG A 115 33.23 12.64 -2.66
CA ARG A 115 32.16 12.90 -3.65
C ARG A 115 30.77 12.98 -3.00
N GLY A 116 30.52 12.20 -1.96
CA GLY A 116 29.27 12.29 -1.19
C GLY A 116 29.10 13.62 -0.44
N LEU A 117 30.19 14.18 0.11
CA LEU A 117 30.17 15.49 0.76
C LEU A 117 29.98 16.61 -0.26
N ILE A 118 30.71 16.56 -1.38
CA ILE A 118 30.55 17.53 -2.49
C ILE A 118 29.12 17.48 -3.03
N ALA A 119 28.56 16.29 -3.27
CA ALA A 119 27.19 16.16 -3.72
C ALA A 119 26.19 16.75 -2.72
N THR A 120 26.42 16.60 -1.41
CA THR A 120 25.58 17.19 -0.36
C THR A 120 25.68 18.72 -0.38
N ALA A 121 26.89 19.27 -0.54
CA ALA A 121 27.12 20.71 -0.65
C ALA A 121 26.56 21.32 -1.95
N LEU A 122 26.54 20.56 -3.05
CA LEU A 122 25.96 21.00 -4.32
C LEU A 122 24.43 21.09 -4.28
N VAL A 123 23.77 20.43 -3.33
CA VAL A 123 22.30 20.45 -3.19
C VAL A 123 21.77 21.88 -3.16
N GLN A 124 22.38 22.79 -2.38
CA GLN A 124 21.89 24.17 -2.29
C GLN A 124 21.93 24.93 -3.62
N PHE A 125 22.91 24.65 -4.47
CA PHE A 125 23.06 25.28 -5.78
C PHE A 125 22.05 24.69 -6.78
N THR A 126 21.89 23.36 -6.77
CA THR A 126 20.93 22.67 -7.65
C THR A 126 19.46 22.98 -7.32
N LEU A 127 19.14 23.34 -6.06
CA LEU A 127 17.79 23.74 -5.65
C LEU A 127 17.32 25.08 -6.25
N SER A 128 18.27 25.92 -6.67
CA SER A 128 18.03 27.22 -7.31
C SER A 128 18.52 27.26 -8.76
N ASP A 129 18.73 26.09 -9.38
CA ASP A 129 19.20 25.99 -10.76
C ASP A 129 18.16 26.57 -11.75
N PRO A 130 18.59 27.29 -12.80
CA PRO A 130 17.67 27.78 -13.84
C PRO A 130 16.84 26.66 -14.49
N ASP A 131 17.38 25.44 -14.60
CA ASP A 131 16.71 24.27 -15.17
C ASP A 131 15.74 23.61 -14.16
N PRO A 132 14.42 23.57 -14.45
CA PRO A 132 13.43 22.89 -13.61
C PRO A 132 13.70 21.39 -13.40
N ALA A 133 14.31 20.71 -14.37
CA ALA A 133 14.60 19.28 -14.26
C ALA A 133 15.66 18.99 -13.20
N ARG A 134 16.71 19.82 -13.13
CA ARG A 134 17.77 19.72 -12.11
C ARG A 134 17.25 20.04 -10.72
N ARG A 135 16.39 21.05 -10.60
CA ARG A 135 15.68 21.35 -9.33
C ARG A 135 14.83 20.17 -8.86
N ARG A 136 14.07 19.54 -9.75
CA ARG A 136 13.27 18.34 -9.42
C ARG A 136 14.13 17.18 -8.93
N ALA A 137 15.22 16.89 -9.63
CA ALA A 137 16.16 15.83 -9.25
C ALA A 137 16.80 16.09 -7.86
N ALA A 138 17.11 17.36 -7.53
CA ALA A 138 17.60 17.73 -6.22
C ALA A 138 16.55 17.45 -5.12
N LEU A 139 15.28 17.81 -5.34
CA LEU A 139 14.18 17.53 -4.40
C LEU A 139 13.97 16.03 -4.20
N GLU A 140 14.02 15.22 -5.27
CA GLU A 140 13.92 13.77 -5.20
C GLU A 140 15.08 13.15 -4.40
N SER A 141 16.30 13.65 -4.60
CA SER A 141 17.48 13.21 -3.84
C SER A 141 17.33 13.49 -2.35
N ILE A 142 16.88 14.69 -1.98
CA ILE A 142 16.64 15.05 -0.57
C ILE A 142 15.50 14.21 0.03
N ALA A 143 14.43 13.96 -0.74
CA ALA A 143 13.31 13.13 -0.27
C ALA A 143 13.74 11.68 0.00
N LYS A 144 14.68 11.14 -0.79
CA LYS A 144 15.20 9.78 -0.65
C LYS A 144 16.15 9.61 0.54
N ASP A 145 17.00 10.59 0.80
CA ASP A 145 17.95 10.60 1.92
C ASP A 145 17.86 11.94 2.68
N PRO A 146 16.85 12.12 3.55
CA PRO A 146 16.63 13.38 4.24
C PRO A 146 17.72 13.64 5.28
N LYS A 147 18.34 14.81 5.18
CA LYS A 147 19.43 15.24 6.06
C LYS A 147 19.16 16.62 6.68
N PRO A 148 19.64 16.89 7.90
CA PRO A 148 19.43 18.17 8.57
C PRO A 148 20.06 19.34 7.79
N GLU A 149 21.19 19.13 7.13
CA GLU A 149 21.93 20.16 6.38
C GLU A 149 21.14 20.69 5.17
N ALA A 150 20.19 19.91 4.64
CA ALA A 150 19.40 20.31 3.49
C ALA A 150 18.28 21.31 3.83
N LEU A 151 17.90 21.46 5.10
CA LEU A 151 16.72 22.25 5.51
C LEU A 151 16.89 23.75 5.24
N ALA A 152 18.04 24.33 5.63
CA ALA A 152 18.27 25.77 5.45
C ALA A 152 18.36 26.19 3.97
N PRO A 153 19.12 25.48 3.10
CA PRO A 153 19.09 25.72 1.65
C PRO A 153 17.70 25.57 1.03
N LEU A 154 16.94 24.56 1.44
CA LEU A 154 15.60 24.32 0.93
C LEU A 154 14.67 25.50 1.25
N ARG A 155 14.68 26.00 2.50
CA ARG A 155 13.90 27.19 2.91
C ARG A 155 14.25 28.41 2.07
N ALA A 156 15.54 28.67 1.85
CA ALA A 156 15.98 29.80 1.03
C ALA A 156 15.51 29.68 -0.44
N SER A 157 15.47 28.46 -0.98
CA SER A 157 15.09 28.20 -2.38
C SER A 157 13.59 28.34 -2.67
N ILE A 158 12.71 28.38 -1.65
CA ILE A 158 11.25 28.44 -1.83
C ILE A 158 10.82 29.81 -2.36
N ALA A 159 11.38 30.89 -1.81
CA ALA A 159 10.99 32.26 -2.17
C ALA A 159 11.36 32.61 -3.63
N LEU A 160 12.34 31.90 -4.20
CA LEU A 160 12.83 32.09 -5.56
C LEU A 160 12.11 31.19 -6.59
N GLU A 161 11.22 30.30 -6.14
CA GLU A 161 10.60 29.30 -7.00
C GLU A 161 9.38 29.86 -7.74
N THR A 162 9.43 29.80 -9.07
CA THR A 162 8.36 30.30 -9.95
C THR A 162 7.43 29.22 -10.48
N ASP A 163 7.85 27.95 -10.52
CA ASP A 163 7.02 26.83 -10.99
C ASP A 163 6.05 26.40 -9.87
N PRO A 164 4.71 26.43 -10.09
CA PRO A 164 3.74 26.09 -9.06
C PRO A 164 3.85 24.66 -8.51
N ALA A 165 4.21 23.69 -9.36
CA ALA A 165 4.35 22.30 -8.95
C ALA A 165 5.62 22.09 -8.11
N LEU A 166 6.74 22.67 -8.53
CA LEU A 166 7.99 22.61 -7.74
C LEU A 166 7.88 23.41 -6.45
N PHE A 167 7.16 24.53 -6.45
CA PHE A 167 6.88 25.32 -5.25
C PHE A 167 6.11 24.48 -4.21
N ALA A 168 5.04 23.80 -4.64
CA ALA A 168 4.27 22.90 -3.77
C ALA A 168 5.14 21.73 -3.26
N GLN A 169 5.99 21.16 -4.12
CA GLN A 169 6.92 20.08 -3.74
C GLN A 169 7.96 20.56 -2.71
N LYS A 170 8.57 21.73 -2.91
CA LYS A 170 9.51 22.35 -1.97
C LYS A 170 8.86 22.64 -0.63
N GLN A 171 7.66 23.22 -0.61
CA GLN A 171 6.91 23.48 0.62
C GLN A 171 6.53 22.21 1.37
N ARG A 172 6.17 21.14 0.64
CA ARG A 172 5.90 19.83 1.26
C ARG A 172 7.17 19.27 1.89
N LEU A 173 8.26 19.22 1.13
CA LEU A 173 9.53 18.66 1.58
C LEU A 173 10.13 19.45 2.75
N GLU A 174 10.02 20.78 2.73
CA GLU A 174 10.44 21.64 3.83
C GLU A 174 9.72 21.28 5.12
N ARG A 175 8.39 21.10 5.08
CA ARG A 175 7.62 20.68 6.27
C ARG A 175 8.01 19.27 6.76
N LEU A 176 8.29 18.35 5.85
CA LEU A 176 8.78 16.99 6.17
C LEU A 176 10.17 17.00 6.81
N LEU A 177 11.07 17.89 6.38
CA LEU A 177 12.38 18.05 7.01
C LEU A 177 12.26 18.82 8.34
N THR A 178 11.42 19.84 8.41
CA THR A 178 11.18 20.65 9.62
C THR A 178 10.69 19.77 10.76
N LEU A 179 9.68 18.92 10.55
CA LEU A 179 9.21 18.03 11.62
C LEU A 179 10.30 17.07 12.14
N ARG A 180 11.27 16.70 11.28
CA ARG A 180 12.29 15.72 11.60
C ARG A 180 13.55 16.33 12.21
N PHE A 181 13.97 17.51 11.77
CA PHE A 181 15.31 18.05 12.03
C PHE A 181 15.35 19.48 12.57
N ASP A 182 14.23 20.21 12.63
CA ASP A 182 14.26 21.58 13.14
C ASP A 182 14.66 21.59 14.64
N PRO A 183 15.56 22.48 15.08
CA PRO A 183 15.98 22.53 16.47
C PRO A 183 14.86 22.95 17.44
N SER A 184 13.82 23.65 16.95
CA SER A 184 12.70 24.10 17.76
C SER A 184 11.57 23.06 17.77
N SER A 185 11.33 22.44 18.92
CA SER A 185 10.18 21.54 19.11
C SER A 185 8.84 22.17 18.72
N ALA A 186 8.68 23.49 18.97
CA ALA A 186 7.46 24.21 18.60
C ALA A 186 7.24 24.24 17.07
N GLU A 187 8.30 24.48 16.29
CA GLU A 187 8.21 24.46 14.82
C GLU A 187 8.04 23.05 14.29
N ARG A 188 8.65 22.04 14.92
CA ARG A 188 8.42 20.62 14.58
C ARG A 188 6.96 20.23 14.78
N ILE A 189 6.37 20.55 15.93
CA ILE A 189 4.96 20.25 16.25
C ILE A 189 4.03 20.98 15.27
N LYS A 190 4.32 22.26 14.97
CA LYS A 190 3.58 23.03 13.97
C LYS A 190 3.64 22.39 12.59
N ALA A 191 4.82 21.91 12.17
CA ALA A 191 4.99 21.19 10.92
C ALA A 191 4.17 19.89 10.90
N ILE A 192 4.21 19.08 11.97
CA ILE A 192 3.39 17.86 12.10
C ILE A 192 1.89 18.18 11.95
N ASN A 193 1.41 19.19 12.68
CA ASN A 193 0.00 19.58 12.67
C ASN A 193 -0.44 20.19 11.32
N SER A 194 0.48 20.79 10.56
CA SER A 194 0.18 21.41 9.27
C SER A 194 -0.25 20.43 8.17
N PHE A 195 0.03 19.14 8.31
CA PHE A 195 -0.36 18.13 7.32
C PHE A 195 -1.85 17.78 7.37
N GLY A 196 -2.53 17.96 8.50
CA GLY A 196 -3.99 17.86 8.61
C GLY A 196 -4.61 16.55 8.04
N ALA A 197 -5.10 16.60 6.81
CA ALA A 197 -5.76 15.48 6.11
C ALA A 197 -4.85 14.67 5.19
N ASP A 198 -3.54 14.93 5.20
CA ASP A 198 -2.57 14.22 4.39
C ASP A 198 -2.49 12.73 4.74
N LEU A 199 -2.51 11.86 3.73
CA LEU A 199 -2.39 10.41 3.88
C LEU A 199 -1.10 9.87 3.23
N GLY A 200 -0.19 10.74 2.79
CA GLY A 200 1.01 10.39 2.06
C GLY A 200 1.91 9.41 2.82
N LEU A 201 2.55 8.51 2.06
CA LEU A 201 3.49 7.53 2.61
C LEU A 201 4.78 8.19 3.11
N ASP A 202 5.19 9.28 2.48
CA ASP A 202 6.34 10.11 2.84
C ASP A 202 6.18 10.76 4.23
N LEU A 203 4.98 11.26 4.56
CA LEU A 203 4.67 11.79 5.89
C LEU A 203 4.80 10.71 6.96
N ARG A 204 4.25 9.52 6.72
CA ARG A 204 4.41 8.38 7.65
C ARG A 204 5.87 7.99 7.81
N GLY A 205 6.62 7.97 6.70
CA GLY A 205 8.05 7.73 6.67
C GLY A 205 8.85 8.76 7.48
N ALA A 206 8.41 10.03 7.51
CA ALA A 206 9.04 11.09 8.28
C ALA A 206 8.66 11.07 9.78
N LEU A 207 7.43 10.63 10.12
CA LEU A 207 6.94 10.53 11.50
C LEU A 207 7.47 9.30 12.24
N ASN A 208 7.61 8.15 11.57
CA ASN A 208 8.04 6.89 12.21
C ASN A 208 9.39 6.99 12.94
N PRO A 209 10.44 7.63 12.39
CA PRO A 209 11.71 7.81 13.10
C PRO A 209 11.57 8.60 14.41
N LEU A 210 10.59 9.50 14.54
CA LEU A 210 10.35 10.26 15.78
C LEU A 210 9.84 9.37 16.92
N LEU A 211 9.28 8.21 16.58
CA LEU A 211 8.77 7.23 17.53
C LEU A 211 9.70 6.02 17.69
N ALA A 212 10.93 6.09 17.15
CA ALA A 212 11.91 5.04 17.33
C ALA A 212 12.29 4.94 18.81
N THR A 213 12.25 3.72 19.36
CA THR A 213 12.57 3.46 20.76
C THR A 213 13.88 2.72 20.93
N THR A 214 14.53 2.95 22.07
CA THR A 214 15.66 2.18 22.57
C THR A 214 15.29 1.53 23.89
N ARG A 215 15.67 0.27 24.05
CA ARG A 215 15.46 -0.48 25.30
C ARG A 215 16.54 -0.13 26.29
N ILE A 216 16.15 0.18 27.52
CA ILE A 216 17.09 0.41 28.61
C ILE A 216 16.75 -0.40 29.86
N ALA A 217 17.76 -0.63 30.66
CA ALA A 217 17.66 -1.19 32.00
C ALA A 217 18.05 -0.11 33.03
N VAL A 218 17.32 -0.02 34.13
CA VAL A 218 17.59 0.93 35.22
C VAL A 218 17.46 0.30 36.59
N ALA A 219 18.26 0.78 37.53
CA ALA A 219 18.17 0.45 38.94
C ALA A 219 17.13 1.38 39.61
N GLY A 220 15.84 1.04 39.49
CA GLY A 220 14.74 1.80 40.08
C GLY A 220 13.97 2.65 39.07
N ASP A 221 13.78 3.93 39.38
CA ASP A 221 13.02 4.85 38.53
C ASP A 221 13.83 5.28 37.30
N PRO A 222 13.16 5.53 36.17
CA PRO A 222 13.80 6.00 34.94
C PRO A 222 14.38 7.42 35.11
N PRO A 223 15.37 7.83 34.29
CA PRO A 223 15.97 9.16 34.36
C PRO A 223 14.93 10.28 34.26
N ALA A 224 15.08 11.35 35.06
CA ALA A 224 14.07 12.40 35.25
C ALA A 224 13.63 13.14 33.96
N ASP A 225 14.45 13.10 32.90
CA ASP A 225 14.19 13.76 31.61
C ASP A 225 13.97 12.75 30.46
N SER A 226 13.76 11.47 30.78
CA SER A 226 13.57 10.44 29.75
C SER A 226 12.14 10.41 29.22
N ASN A 227 12.01 10.42 27.89
CA ASN A 227 10.74 10.29 27.20
C ASN A 227 10.33 8.81 27.11
N ILE A 228 9.65 8.31 28.13
CA ILE A 228 9.30 6.89 28.25
C ILE A 228 8.16 6.55 27.30
N ALA A 229 8.38 5.57 26.43
CA ALA A 229 7.34 5.02 25.56
C ALA A 229 6.44 4.02 26.31
N ARG A 230 7.06 3.06 27.02
CA ARG A 230 6.34 2.09 27.88
C ARG A 230 7.29 1.31 28.81
N PRO A 231 6.81 0.82 29.96
CA PRO A 231 7.52 -0.17 30.75
C PRO A 231 7.48 -1.56 30.10
N LEU A 232 8.53 -2.34 30.28
CA LEU A 232 8.68 -3.72 29.76
C LEU A 232 8.68 -4.73 30.90
N LYS A 233 8.09 -5.90 30.67
CA LYS A 233 8.08 -7.02 31.62
C LYS A 233 8.88 -8.21 31.11
N THR A 234 9.75 -8.77 31.95
CA THR A 234 10.45 -10.02 31.69
C THR A 234 9.46 -11.19 31.58
N GLY A 235 9.73 -12.14 30.69
CA GLY A 235 8.87 -13.27 30.36
C GLY A 235 7.67 -12.96 29.43
N ARG A 236 7.25 -11.69 29.29
CA ARG A 236 6.21 -11.26 28.34
C ARG A 236 6.77 -10.48 27.17
N ASP A 237 7.51 -9.41 27.46
CA ASP A 237 8.01 -8.46 26.45
C ASP A 237 9.49 -8.68 26.13
N LEU A 238 10.24 -9.30 27.07
CA LEU A 238 11.66 -9.64 26.97
C LEU A 238 11.86 -11.06 27.46
N THR A 239 12.72 -11.83 26.79
CA THR A 239 13.25 -13.07 27.38
C THR A 239 14.20 -12.73 28.52
N ASP A 240 14.36 -13.65 29.49
CA ASP A 240 15.27 -13.42 30.63
C ASP A 240 16.71 -13.20 30.19
N THR A 241 17.14 -13.85 29.10
CA THR A 241 18.47 -13.65 28.50
C THR A 241 18.60 -12.24 27.92
N GLU A 242 17.65 -11.79 27.10
CA GLU A 242 17.69 -10.42 26.53
C GLU A 242 17.65 -9.34 27.61
N ALA A 243 16.83 -9.55 28.64
CA ALA A 243 16.75 -8.64 29.78
C ALA A 243 18.08 -8.60 30.55
N TYR A 244 18.73 -9.75 30.73
CA TYR A 244 20.01 -9.81 31.41
C TYR A 244 21.13 -9.17 30.60
N ASP A 245 21.17 -9.40 29.29
CA ASP A 245 22.13 -8.78 28.38
C ASP A 245 22.01 -7.25 28.39
N LEU A 246 20.81 -6.71 28.54
CA LEU A 246 20.59 -5.26 28.75
C LEU A 246 21.20 -4.77 30.07
N LEU A 247 21.14 -5.54 31.15
CA LEU A 247 21.79 -5.19 32.42
C LEU A 247 23.32 -5.16 32.27
N VAL A 248 23.88 -6.15 31.57
CA VAL A 248 25.32 -6.24 31.31
C VAL A 248 25.78 -5.07 30.43
N ALA A 249 25.04 -4.76 29.37
CA ALA A 249 25.33 -3.63 28.48
C ALA A 249 25.25 -2.28 29.22
N ALA A 250 24.31 -2.15 30.16
CA ALA A 250 24.16 -0.98 31.03
C ALA A 250 25.18 -0.94 32.19
N LYS A 251 26.05 -1.96 32.33
CA LYS A 251 27.00 -2.14 33.44
C LYS A 251 26.33 -2.20 34.82
N LEU A 252 25.09 -2.69 34.86
CA LEU A 252 24.28 -2.88 36.07
C LEU A 252 24.42 -4.31 36.63
N ALA A 253 24.95 -5.25 35.85
CA ALA A 253 25.27 -6.60 36.26
C ALA A 253 26.55 -7.10 35.56
N PRO A 254 27.33 -8.00 36.18
CA PRO A 254 28.46 -8.64 35.52
C PRO A 254 27.98 -9.64 34.45
N ALA A 255 28.88 -10.09 33.58
CA ALA A 255 28.52 -11.06 32.54
C ALA A 255 27.99 -12.36 33.16
N ARG A 256 26.99 -12.99 32.52
CA ARG A 256 26.42 -14.24 33.03
C ARG A 256 27.44 -15.38 32.92
N LEU A 257 27.61 -16.12 34.00
CA LEU A 257 28.47 -17.29 34.05
C LEU A 257 27.76 -18.45 33.34
N THR A 258 28.23 -18.83 32.15
CA THR A 258 27.73 -20.02 31.47
C THR A 258 28.26 -21.28 32.14
N LEU A 259 27.50 -22.38 32.11
CA LEU A 259 27.91 -23.66 32.68
C LEU A 259 29.24 -24.16 32.11
N GLU A 260 29.50 -23.91 30.83
CA GLU A 260 30.75 -24.28 30.17
C GLU A 260 31.93 -23.41 30.65
N ALA A 261 31.74 -22.09 30.74
CA ALA A 261 32.76 -21.19 31.27
C ALA A 261 33.07 -21.48 32.74
N GLN A 262 32.06 -21.77 33.55
CA GLN A 262 32.21 -22.18 34.95
C GLN A 262 33.04 -23.46 35.05
N ARG A 263 32.68 -24.51 34.30
CA ARG A 263 33.42 -25.78 34.32
C ARG A 263 34.87 -25.59 33.90
N THR A 264 35.11 -24.85 32.82
CA THR A 264 36.46 -24.57 32.33
C THR A 264 37.29 -23.83 33.37
N ALA A 265 36.71 -22.80 34.01
CA ALA A 265 37.37 -22.04 35.06
C ALA A 265 37.67 -22.87 36.32
N LEU A 266 36.74 -23.73 36.74
CA LEU A 266 36.93 -24.62 37.89
C LEU A 266 38.01 -25.68 37.62
N VAL A 267 38.04 -26.27 36.41
CA VAL A 267 39.07 -27.24 36.00
C VAL A 267 40.44 -26.58 35.93
N ALA A 268 40.54 -25.36 35.40
CA ALA A 268 41.81 -24.62 35.32
C ALA A 268 42.39 -24.25 36.70
N ASN A 269 41.56 -24.16 37.73
CA ASN A 269 41.95 -23.79 39.10
C ASN A 269 41.93 -24.98 40.07
N LEU A 270 41.92 -26.22 39.57
CA LEU A 270 41.99 -27.43 40.40
C LEU A 270 43.39 -27.64 40.95
N SER A 271 43.53 -27.62 42.28
CA SER A 271 44.80 -27.85 42.98
C SER A 271 44.58 -28.73 44.21
N GLY A 272 45.39 -29.78 44.37
CA GLY A 272 45.33 -30.65 45.56
C GLY A 272 44.00 -31.39 45.77
N GLY A 273 43.22 -31.63 44.71
CA GLY A 273 41.92 -32.31 44.80
C GLY A 273 40.75 -31.42 45.26
N ALA A 274 40.96 -30.10 45.34
CA ALA A 274 39.94 -29.12 45.68
C ALA A 274 39.97 -27.91 44.72
N VAL A 275 38.85 -27.20 44.61
CA VAL A 275 38.70 -25.96 43.84
C VAL A 275 38.01 -24.93 44.72
N GLY A 276 38.61 -23.74 44.91
CA GLY A 276 38.00 -22.69 45.74
C GLY A 276 37.71 -23.11 47.19
N GLY A 277 38.49 -24.06 47.74
CA GLY A 277 38.30 -24.60 49.09
C GLY A 277 37.23 -25.71 49.22
N ILE A 278 36.62 -26.15 48.12
CA ILE A 278 35.64 -27.25 48.09
C ILE A 278 36.28 -28.50 47.47
N ALA A 279 36.11 -29.67 48.09
CA ALA A 279 36.65 -30.92 47.58
C ALA A 279 35.95 -31.34 46.28
N LEU A 280 36.70 -31.96 45.36
CA LEU A 280 36.18 -32.38 44.05
C LEU A 280 34.96 -33.31 44.16
N ALA A 281 34.92 -34.16 45.19
CA ALA A 281 33.81 -35.07 45.46
C ALA A 281 32.48 -34.35 45.79
N ASP A 282 32.57 -33.13 46.33
CA ASP A 282 31.42 -32.33 46.77
C ASP A 282 30.90 -31.37 45.67
N LEU A 283 31.58 -31.29 44.51
CA LEU A 283 31.18 -30.45 43.36
C LEU A 283 30.11 -31.09 42.44
N ASN A 284 29.38 -32.09 42.96
CA ASN A 284 28.34 -32.81 42.22
C ASN A 284 27.04 -32.00 42.03
N THR A 285 26.82 -30.95 42.83
CA THR A 285 25.65 -30.06 42.73
C THR A 285 26.00 -28.72 42.09
N GLN A 286 25.03 -28.05 41.47
CA GLN A 286 25.24 -26.72 40.86
C GLN A 286 25.60 -25.68 41.93
N THR A 287 24.91 -25.68 43.06
CA THR A 287 25.18 -24.80 44.21
C THR A 287 26.59 -24.97 44.78
N ALA A 288 27.17 -26.17 44.75
CA ALA A 288 28.56 -26.37 45.16
C ALA A 288 29.55 -25.78 44.13
N ARG A 289 29.25 -25.89 42.84
CA ARG A 289 30.06 -25.28 41.77
C ARG A 289 30.01 -23.76 41.79
N ASP A 290 28.84 -23.20 42.04
CA ASP A 290 28.65 -21.75 42.20
C ASP A 290 29.47 -21.22 43.38
N ARG A 291 29.37 -21.86 44.57
CA ARG A 291 30.18 -21.49 45.74
C ARG A 291 31.69 -21.58 45.50
N ALA A 292 32.15 -22.62 44.80
CA ALA A 292 33.57 -22.75 44.46
C ALA A 292 34.02 -21.64 43.51
N TYR A 293 33.18 -21.25 42.55
CA TYR A 293 33.48 -20.15 41.64
C TYR A 293 33.55 -18.81 42.37
N THR A 294 32.57 -18.49 43.22
CA THR A 294 32.57 -17.26 44.04
C THR A 294 33.79 -17.18 44.96
N ALA A 295 34.25 -18.30 45.51
CA ALA A 295 35.47 -18.35 46.32
C ALA A 295 36.73 -18.02 45.48
N LEU A 296 36.81 -18.52 44.24
CA LEU A 296 37.89 -18.17 43.31
C LEU A 296 37.83 -16.70 42.86
N GLU A 297 36.62 -16.17 42.65
CA GLU A 297 36.39 -14.78 42.28
C GLU A 297 36.87 -13.85 43.39
N THR A 298 36.54 -14.17 44.65
CA THR A 298 36.98 -13.41 45.84
C THR A 298 38.51 -13.43 45.98
N ALA A 299 39.14 -14.54 45.60
CA ALA A 299 40.60 -14.68 45.57
C ALA A 299 41.27 -14.01 44.36
N GLY A 300 40.49 -13.45 43.41
CA GLY A 300 41.00 -12.83 42.18
C GLY A 300 41.52 -13.81 41.14
N ALA A 301 41.21 -15.11 41.27
CA ALA A 301 41.71 -16.18 40.41
C ALA A 301 40.85 -16.39 39.14
N VAL A 302 39.62 -15.88 39.11
CA VAL A 302 38.72 -15.93 37.95
C VAL A 302 38.06 -14.56 37.71
N PRO A 303 37.63 -14.26 36.46
CA PRO A 303 36.89 -13.03 36.16
C PRO A 303 35.57 -12.94 36.94
N GLN A 304 35.09 -11.72 37.20
CA GLN A 304 33.77 -11.53 37.79
C GLN A 304 32.66 -11.96 36.82
N ALA A 305 31.75 -12.82 37.29
CA ALA A 305 30.62 -13.32 36.51
C ALA A 305 29.46 -13.72 37.44
N ALA A 306 28.23 -13.43 37.03
CA ALA A 306 27.06 -13.78 37.84
C ALA A 306 26.62 -15.23 37.64
N THR A 307 26.32 -15.91 38.74
CA THR A 307 25.61 -17.19 38.76
C THR A 307 24.15 -17.04 38.30
N ASP A 308 23.48 -18.15 38.00
CA ASP A 308 22.08 -18.12 37.55
C ASP A 308 21.12 -17.54 38.62
N ASP A 309 21.39 -17.80 39.90
CA ASP A 309 20.62 -17.25 41.03
C ASP A 309 20.84 -15.73 41.16
N GLU A 310 22.08 -15.27 41.02
CA GLU A 310 22.41 -13.83 41.00
C GLU A 310 21.81 -13.13 39.78
N ALA A 311 21.80 -13.80 38.62
CA ALA A 311 21.17 -13.28 37.42
C ALA A 311 19.66 -13.09 37.60
N THR A 312 18.99 -14.08 38.21
CA THR A 312 17.56 -14.02 38.53
C THR A 312 17.26 -12.92 39.54
N ALA A 313 18.08 -12.77 40.58
CA ALA A 313 17.95 -11.70 41.56
C ALA A 313 18.15 -10.31 40.92
N ALA A 314 19.13 -10.17 40.03
CA ALA A 314 19.39 -8.93 39.31
C ALA A 314 18.21 -8.55 38.39
N LEU A 315 17.61 -9.50 37.68
CA LEU A 315 16.40 -9.26 36.88
C LEU A 315 15.23 -8.78 37.73
N ALA A 316 15.05 -9.32 38.94
CA ALA A 316 13.99 -8.90 39.86
C ALA A 316 14.21 -7.49 40.44
N ALA A 317 15.48 -7.13 40.68
CA ALA A 317 15.87 -5.84 41.25
C ALA A 317 15.76 -4.66 40.25
N HIS A 318 15.85 -4.94 38.95
CA HIS A 318 15.88 -3.90 37.92
C HIS A 318 14.54 -3.73 37.20
N ARG A 319 14.42 -2.63 36.47
CA ARG A 319 13.25 -2.30 35.64
C ARG A 319 13.71 -2.02 34.22
N PHE A 320 12.84 -2.33 33.26
CA PHE A 320 13.12 -2.21 31.83
C PHE A 320 12.10 -1.30 31.17
N TYR A 321 12.56 -0.44 30.27
CA TYR A 321 11.71 0.54 29.59
C TYR A 321 12.08 0.63 28.11
N ASP A 322 11.09 0.85 27.26
CA ASP A 322 11.29 1.44 25.94
C ASP A 322 11.27 2.97 26.12
N ILE A 323 12.33 3.65 25.69
CA ILE A 323 12.44 5.12 25.70
C ILE A 323 12.52 5.61 24.26
N TYR A 324 11.83 6.68 23.94
CA TYR A 324 11.94 7.31 22.63
C TYR A 324 13.33 7.92 22.45
N THR A 325 13.88 7.75 21.25
CA THR A 325 15.10 8.46 20.81
C THR A 325 14.88 9.97 20.75
N GLU A 326 13.65 10.39 20.49
CA GLU A 326 13.22 11.78 20.60
C GLU A 326 13.08 12.21 22.06
N ALA A 327 13.83 13.23 22.46
CA ALA A 327 13.87 13.70 23.84
C ALA A 327 12.58 14.44 24.25
N ASP A 328 11.93 15.17 23.34
CA ASP A 328 10.76 15.97 23.68
C ASP A 328 9.45 15.16 23.62
N PRO A 329 8.74 14.97 24.76
CA PRO A 329 7.47 14.25 24.79
C PRO A 329 6.35 14.94 23.99
N ALA A 330 6.39 16.26 23.81
CA ALA A 330 5.39 16.98 23.04
C ALA A 330 5.49 16.64 21.55
N VAL A 331 6.72 16.44 21.03
CA VAL A 331 6.96 16.02 19.63
C VAL A 331 6.46 14.59 19.41
N THR A 332 6.79 13.65 20.30
CA THR A 332 6.32 12.26 20.18
C THR A 332 4.81 12.14 20.34
N THR A 333 4.20 12.95 21.21
CA THR A 333 2.74 13.03 21.36
C THR A 333 2.09 13.53 20.08
N ALA A 334 2.61 14.61 19.47
CA ALA A 334 2.12 15.13 18.21
C ALA A 334 2.27 14.12 17.07
N ALA A 335 3.43 13.45 16.97
CA ALA A 335 3.68 12.43 15.95
C ALA A 335 2.75 11.21 16.10
N THR A 336 2.54 10.74 17.34
CA THR A 336 1.62 9.62 17.63
C THR A 336 0.18 9.99 17.29
N ALA A 337 -0.26 11.20 17.65
CA ALA A 337 -1.60 11.70 17.32
C ALA A 337 -1.80 11.80 15.80
N ALA A 338 -0.80 12.30 15.07
CA ALA A 338 -0.81 12.38 13.61
C ALA A 338 -0.90 10.99 12.97
N LEU A 339 -0.03 10.05 13.35
CA LEU A 339 -0.08 8.67 12.83
C LEU A 339 -1.39 7.96 13.14
N LYS A 340 -1.95 8.16 14.34
CA LYS A 340 -3.26 7.60 14.70
C LYS A 340 -4.38 8.18 13.84
N SER A 341 -4.39 9.49 13.60
CA SER A 341 -5.36 10.15 12.72
C SER A 341 -5.24 9.65 11.28
N ILE A 342 -4.02 9.54 10.77
CA ILE A 342 -3.74 8.99 9.44
C ILE A 342 -4.24 7.55 9.36
N GLY A 343 -3.90 6.69 10.32
CA GLY A 343 -4.35 5.30 10.36
C GLY A 343 -5.87 5.15 10.38
N GLN A 344 -6.57 5.97 11.17
CA GLN A 344 -8.04 5.99 11.20
C GLN A 344 -8.65 6.41 9.86
N LYS A 345 -8.10 7.44 9.22
CA LYS A 345 -8.57 7.91 7.90
C LYS A 345 -8.28 6.87 6.81
N VAL A 346 -7.10 6.25 6.81
CA VAL A 346 -6.75 5.18 5.89
C VAL A 346 -7.68 3.98 6.06
N ALA A 347 -7.93 3.55 7.30
CA ALA A 347 -8.86 2.46 7.58
C ALA A 347 -10.29 2.79 7.12
N ALA A 348 -10.75 4.02 7.34
CA ALA A 348 -12.05 4.48 6.84
C ALA A 348 -12.11 4.48 5.31
N MET A 349 -11.05 4.92 4.63
CA MET A 349 -10.96 4.90 3.16
C MET A 349 -10.89 3.48 2.61
N GLN A 350 -10.13 2.58 3.24
CA GLN A 350 -10.10 1.16 2.88
C GLN A 350 -11.46 0.48 3.09
N ALA A 351 -12.17 0.82 4.17
CA ALA A 351 -13.53 0.33 4.39
C ALA A 351 -14.51 0.87 3.34
N ALA A 352 -14.36 2.13 2.92
CA ALA A 352 -15.16 2.71 1.84
C ALA A 352 -14.86 2.02 0.50
N ASP A 353 -13.59 1.78 0.17
CA ASP A 353 -13.17 1.04 -1.01
C ASP A 353 -13.74 -0.38 -1.03
N LEU A 354 -13.61 -1.11 0.09
CA LEU A 354 -14.20 -2.44 0.28
C LEU A 354 -15.72 -2.43 0.10
N ALA A 355 -16.42 -1.40 0.60
CA ALA A 355 -17.86 -1.27 0.45
C ALA A 355 -18.27 -1.00 -1.01
N LEU A 356 -17.51 -0.17 -1.73
CA LEU A 356 -17.74 0.07 -3.16
C LEU A 356 -17.48 -1.20 -3.99
N ASP A 357 -16.45 -1.96 -3.63
CA ASP A 357 -16.14 -3.25 -4.22
C ASP A 357 -17.24 -4.31 -3.97
N ALA A 358 -17.72 -4.38 -2.72
CA ALA A 358 -18.84 -5.23 -2.34
C ALA A 358 -20.13 -4.87 -3.10
N MET A 359 -20.42 -3.57 -3.24
CA MET A 359 -21.59 -3.07 -3.96
C MET A 359 -21.49 -3.36 -5.46
N SER A 360 -20.31 -3.25 -6.03
CA SER A 360 -20.05 -3.64 -7.42
C SER A 360 -20.30 -5.14 -7.65
N LEU A 361 -19.73 -6.00 -6.79
CA LEU A 361 -19.93 -7.44 -6.90
C LEU A 361 -21.40 -7.84 -6.68
N ALA A 362 -22.07 -7.21 -5.71
CA ALA A 362 -23.50 -7.39 -5.48
C ALA A 362 -24.34 -7.00 -6.71
N SER A 363 -23.94 -5.96 -7.44
CA SER A 363 -24.64 -5.55 -8.67
C SER A 363 -24.48 -6.57 -9.79
N ILE A 364 -23.29 -7.16 -9.93
CA ILE A 364 -23.03 -8.25 -10.88
C ILE A 364 -23.90 -9.45 -10.55
N TYR A 365 -23.90 -9.90 -9.28
CA TYR A 365 -24.72 -11.03 -8.84
C TYR A 365 -26.21 -10.75 -8.98
N PHE A 366 -26.64 -9.53 -8.67
CA PHE A 366 -28.03 -9.14 -8.85
C PHE A 366 -28.44 -9.18 -10.32
N LEU A 367 -27.63 -8.64 -11.23
CA LEU A 367 -27.93 -8.61 -12.66
C LEU A 367 -27.93 -10.02 -13.27
N ALA A 368 -27.03 -10.90 -12.81
CA ALA A 368 -27.02 -12.31 -13.20
C ALA A 368 -28.22 -13.09 -12.63
N ALA A 369 -28.62 -12.79 -11.39
CA ALA A 369 -29.67 -13.49 -10.67
C ALA A 369 -31.09 -13.00 -10.97
N ILE A 370 -31.31 -11.74 -11.36
CA ILE A 370 -32.67 -11.19 -11.52
C ILE A 370 -33.48 -11.95 -12.57
N GLY A 371 -32.87 -12.34 -13.69
CA GLY A 371 -33.53 -13.16 -14.71
C GLY A 371 -33.95 -14.53 -14.15
N LEU A 372 -33.07 -15.17 -13.38
CA LEU A 372 -33.32 -16.45 -12.73
C LEU A 372 -34.40 -16.34 -11.63
N ALA A 373 -34.40 -15.24 -10.86
CA ALA A 373 -35.38 -14.96 -9.82
C ALA A 373 -36.80 -14.88 -10.39
N ILE A 374 -36.93 -14.34 -11.61
CA ILE A 374 -38.20 -14.20 -12.32
C ILE A 374 -38.67 -15.58 -12.80
N THR A 375 -37.83 -16.32 -13.50
CA THR A 375 -38.22 -17.64 -14.05
C THR A 375 -38.56 -18.61 -12.93
N PHE A 376 -37.76 -18.62 -11.86
CA PHE A 376 -37.97 -19.51 -10.73
C PHE A 376 -39.17 -19.07 -9.88
N GLY A 377 -39.35 -17.77 -9.68
CA GLY A 377 -40.46 -17.21 -8.91
C GLY A 377 -41.84 -17.44 -9.52
N VAL A 378 -41.92 -17.45 -10.86
CA VAL A 378 -43.20 -17.59 -11.57
C VAL A 378 -43.54 -19.06 -11.84
N MET A 379 -42.56 -19.84 -12.31
CA MET A 379 -42.82 -21.22 -12.77
C MET A 379 -42.42 -22.29 -11.75
N GLY A 380 -41.68 -21.96 -10.69
CA GLY A 380 -41.16 -22.95 -9.74
C GLY A 380 -40.12 -23.90 -10.35
N VAL A 381 -39.58 -23.57 -11.52
CA VAL A 381 -38.64 -24.41 -12.27
C VAL A 381 -37.21 -23.90 -12.08
N ILE A 382 -36.32 -24.78 -11.64
CA ILE A 382 -34.88 -24.50 -11.55
C ILE A 382 -34.27 -24.65 -12.95
N ASN A 383 -33.67 -23.58 -13.47
CA ASN A 383 -33.06 -23.55 -14.79
C ASN A 383 -31.52 -23.45 -14.69
N MET A 384 -30.82 -24.56 -14.89
CA MET A 384 -29.34 -24.59 -14.90
C MET A 384 -28.73 -24.07 -16.22
N ALA A 385 -29.50 -24.02 -17.30
CA ALA A 385 -29.05 -23.41 -18.56
C ALA A 385 -29.05 -21.87 -18.51
N HIS A 386 -29.52 -21.26 -17.41
CA HIS A 386 -29.55 -19.80 -17.26
C HIS A 386 -28.17 -19.15 -17.43
N GLY A 387 -27.12 -19.80 -16.91
CA GLY A 387 -25.74 -19.35 -17.10
C GLY A 387 -25.36 -19.23 -18.58
N GLU A 388 -25.83 -20.14 -19.42
CA GLU A 388 -25.51 -20.11 -20.85
C GLU A 388 -26.23 -18.99 -21.61
N PHE A 389 -27.37 -18.50 -21.10
CA PHE A 389 -27.96 -17.25 -21.62
C PHE A 389 -27.06 -16.04 -21.31
N ILE A 390 -26.38 -16.03 -20.17
CA ILE A 390 -25.37 -15.01 -19.85
C ILE A 390 -24.20 -15.13 -20.83
N THR A 391 -23.68 -16.34 -21.06
CA THR A 391 -22.59 -16.58 -22.02
C THR A 391 -22.96 -16.14 -23.44
N MET A 392 -24.16 -16.49 -23.91
CA MET A 392 -24.65 -16.08 -25.24
C MET A 392 -24.79 -14.55 -25.38
N GLY A 393 -25.20 -13.86 -24.31
CA GLY A 393 -25.21 -12.41 -24.27
C GLY A 393 -23.82 -11.80 -24.44
N ALA A 394 -22.84 -12.31 -23.71
CA ALA A 394 -21.44 -11.87 -23.80
C ALA A 394 -20.87 -12.08 -25.21
N TYR A 395 -21.10 -13.26 -25.81
CA TYR A 395 -20.70 -13.54 -27.19
C TYR A 395 -21.44 -12.69 -28.22
N THR A 396 -22.71 -12.33 -27.98
CA THR A 396 -23.44 -11.40 -28.85
C THR A 396 -22.75 -10.04 -28.87
N GLY A 397 -22.31 -9.53 -27.70
CA GLY A 397 -21.50 -8.32 -27.63
C GLY A 397 -20.20 -8.42 -28.43
N TYR A 398 -19.48 -9.54 -28.29
CA TYR A 398 -18.24 -9.77 -29.02
C TYR A 398 -18.47 -9.80 -30.54
N VAL A 399 -19.50 -10.51 -31.00
CA VAL A 399 -19.85 -10.60 -32.42
C VAL A 399 -20.22 -9.24 -32.98
N VAL A 400 -20.99 -8.41 -32.26
CA VAL A 400 -21.31 -7.04 -32.70
C VAL A 400 -20.04 -6.21 -32.88
N GLN A 401 -19.05 -6.33 -31.99
CA GLN A 401 -17.76 -5.62 -32.13
C GLN A 401 -16.94 -6.04 -33.35
N LEU A 402 -17.14 -7.25 -33.89
CA LEU A 402 -16.49 -7.66 -35.14
C LEU A 402 -17.03 -6.89 -36.36
N TYR A 403 -18.28 -6.45 -36.32
CA TYR A 403 -18.96 -5.77 -37.43
C TYR A 403 -19.09 -4.25 -37.24
N VAL A 404 -19.08 -3.78 -35.98
CA VAL A 404 -19.19 -2.36 -35.62
C VAL A 404 -17.89 -1.94 -34.92
N PRO A 405 -16.95 -1.29 -35.64
CA PRO A 405 -15.65 -0.92 -35.08
C PRO A 405 -15.71 0.14 -33.98
N ASP A 406 -16.76 0.96 -33.94
CA ASP A 406 -16.99 1.91 -32.87
C ASP A 406 -17.49 1.18 -31.62
N TYR A 407 -16.63 1.09 -30.61
CA TYR A 407 -16.94 0.43 -29.34
C TYR A 407 -18.15 1.04 -28.63
N THR A 408 -18.42 2.34 -28.76
CA THR A 408 -19.60 2.96 -28.12
C THR A 408 -20.88 2.52 -28.81
N ALA A 409 -20.93 2.64 -30.14
CA ALA A 409 -22.07 2.16 -30.92
C ALA A 409 -22.28 0.65 -30.78
N SER A 410 -21.19 -0.13 -30.71
CA SER A 410 -21.22 -1.58 -30.54
C SER A 410 -21.97 -2.01 -29.28
N ILE A 411 -21.77 -1.34 -28.14
CA ILE A 411 -22.43 -1.69 -26.87
C ILE A 411 -23.91 -1.30 -26.92
N LEU A 412 -24.23 -0.12 -27.46
CA LEU A 412 -25.61 0.34 -27.60
C LEU A 412 -26.45 -0.59 -28.48
N ILE A 413 -25.84 -1.20 -29.50
CA ILE A 413 -26.47 -2.19 -30.37
C ILE A 413 -26.46 -3.59 -29.72
N ALA A 414 -25.38 -3.95 -29.03
CA ALA A 414 -25.22 -5.24 -28.38
C ALA A 414 -26.26 -5.48 -27.29
N LEU A 415 -26.65 -4.46 -26.51
CA LEU A 415 -27.61 -4.64 -25.41
C LEU A 415 -29.00 -5.09 -25.91
N PRO A 416 -29.67 -4.39 -26.86
CA PRO A 416 -30.93 -4.87 -27.45
C PRO A 416 -30.78 -6.19 -28.21
N LEU A 417 -29.66 -6.38 -28.92
CA LEU A 417 -29.46 -7.60 -29.70
C LEU A 417 -29.25 -8.82 -28.81
N ALA A 418 -28.45 -8.70 -27.75
CA ALA A 418 -28.27 -9.73 -26.75
C ALA A 418 -29.60 -10.11 -26.11
N PHE A 419 -30.42 -9.13 -25.75
CA PHE A 419 -31.79 -9.38 -25.27
C PHE A 419 -32.61 -10.18 -26.29
N ALA A 420 -32.64 -9.75 -27.55
CA ALA A 420 -33.44 -10.40 -28.58
C ALA A 420 -32.99 -11.85 -28.84
N VAL A 421 -31.68 -12.07 -28.95
CA VAL A 421 -31.09 -13.41 -29.18
C VAL A 421 -31.39 -14.34 -28.02
N THR A 422 -31.14 -13.91 -26.78
CA THR A 422 -31.35 -14.79 -25.63
C THR A 422 -32.82 -14.91 -25.26
N PHE A 423 -33.66 -13.91 -25.53
CA PHE A 423 -35.12 -14.03 -25.45
C PHE A 423 -35.63 -15.10 -26.41
N ALA A 424 -35.21 -15.07 -27.67
CA ALA A 424 -35.58 -16.08 -28.65
C ALA A 424 -35.09 -17.48 -28.27
N ALA A 425 -33.84 -17.59 -27.79
CA ALA A 425 -33.29 -18.84 -27.29
C ALA A 425 -34.07 -19.37 -26.08
N GLY A 426 -34.43 -18.49 -25.13
CA GLY A 426 -35.24 -18.81 -23.97
C GLY A 426 -36.63 -19.31 -24.34
N VAL A 427 -37.34 -18.60 -25.22
CA VAL A 427 -38.64 -19.01 -25.75
C VAL A 427 -38.54 -20.37 -26.46
N THR A 428 -37.48 -20.58 -27.25
CA THR A 428 -37.25 -21.85 -27.93
C THR A 428 -37.07 -22.99 -26.94
N MET A 429 -36.25 -22.78 -25.90
CA MET A 429 -36.02 -23.78 -24.85
C MET A 429 -37.30 -24.07 -24.05
N GLU A 430 -38.08 -23.04 -23.73
CA GLU A 430 -39.36 -23.20 -23.04
C GLU A 430 -40.33 -24.05 -23.87
N ARG A 431 -40.51 -23.71 -25.16
CA ARG A 431 -41.45 -24.39 -26.05
C ARG A 431 -41.05 -25.82 -26.38
N LEU A 432 -39.77 -26.09 -26.56
CA LEU A 432 -39.31 -27.42 -26.97
C LEU A 432 -39.15 -28.36 -25.78
N VAL A 433 -38.73 -27.84 -24.62
CA VAL A 433 -38.35 -28.69 -23.48
C VAL A 433 -39.18 -28.39 -22.25
N ILE A 434 -39.10 -27.17 -21.70
CA ILE A 434 -39.62 -26.87 -20.36
C ILE A 434 -41.13 -27.08 -20.26
N ARG A 435 -41.90 -26.73 -21.29
CA ARG A 435 -43.36 -26.90 -21.28
C ARG A 435 -43.83 -28.33 -21.02
N HIS A 436 -43.03 -29.31 -21.44
CA HIS A 436 -43.36 -30.73 -21.28
C HIS A 436 -43.01 -31.25 -19.87
N LEU A 437 -42.25 -30.48 -19.10
CA LEU A 437 -41.67 -30.90 -17.81
C LEU A 437 -42.13 -30.05 -16.61
N TYR A 438 -43.06 -29.09 -16.78
CA TYR A 438 -43.49 -28.19 -15.70
C TYR A 438 -43.90 -28.89 -14.39
N LYS A 439 -44.50 -30.08 -14.47
CA LYS A 439 -44.95 -30.86 -13.31
C LYS A 439 -43.86 -31.75 -12.69
N ARG A 440 -42.63 -31.68 -13.22
CA ARG A 440 -41.53 -32.60 -12.91
C ARG A 440 -40.24 -31.81 -12.65
N PRO A 441 -40.09 -31.21 -11.45
CA PRO A 441 -39.00 -30.26 -11.17
C PRO A 441 -37.61 -30.90 -11.24
N LEU A 442 -37.45 -32.15 -10.78
CA LEU A 442 -36.17 -32.87 -10.85
C LEU A 442 -35.77 -33.19 -12.30
N GLU A 443 -36.73 -33.62 -13.13
CA GLU A 443 -36.47 -33.87 -14.55
C GLU A 443 -36.13 -32.58 -15.30
N THR A 444 -36.75 -31.46 -14.92
CA THR A 444 -36.43 -30.16 -15.52
C THR A 444 -35.03 -29.69 -15.15
N LEU A 445 -34.60 -29.93 -13.91
CA LEU A 445 -33.22 -29.64 -13.49
C LEU A 445 -32.21 -30.44 -14.32
N LEU A 446 -32.44 -31.75 -14.49
CA LEU A 446 -31.58 -32.62 -15.29
C LEU A 446 -31.56 -32.22 -16.77
N ALA A 447 -32.74 -31.91 -17.34
CA ALA A 447 -32.86 -31.48 -18.73
C ALA A 447 -32.13 -30.15 -18.98
N THR A 448 -32.29 -29.16 -18.10
CA THR A 448 -31.61 -27.87 -18.24
C THR A 448 -30.11 -27.97 -18.01
N PHE A 449 -29.64 -28.89 -17.17
CA PHE A 449 -28.21 -29.19 -17.04
C PHE A 449 -27.65 -29.81 -18.33
N GLY A 450 -28.35 -30.78 -18.93
CA GLY A 450 -27.95 -31.36 -20.22
C GLY A 450 -27.91 -30.32 -21.35
N ILE A 451 -28.89 -29.42 -21.40
CA ILE A 451 -28.91 -28.30 -22.36
C ILE A 451 -27.74 -27.34 -22.11
N SER A 452 -27.42 -27.07 -20.84
CA SER A 452 -26.27 -26.22 -20.48
C SER A 452 -24.96 -26.78 -21.08
N ILE A 453 -24.69 -28.08 -20.88
CA ILE A 453 -23.52 -28.75 -21.47
C ILE A 453 -23.55 -28.68 -23.00
N ALA A 454 -24.71 -28.91 -23.62
CA ALA A 454 -24.85 -28.85 -25.07
C ALA A 454 -24.56 -27.43 -25.61
N LEU A 455 -25.14 -26.39 -24.99
CA LEU A 455 -24.91 -24.99 -25.36
C LEU A 455 -23.44 -24.59 -25.16
N GLN A 456 -22.84 -24.96 -24.04
CA GLN A 456 -21.42 -24.72 -23.79
C GLN A 456 -20.55 -25.36 -24.88
N GLN A 457 -20.84 -26.60 -25.29
CA GLN A 457 -20.09 -27.26 -26.35
C GLN A 457 -20.32 -26.61 -27.72
N ILE A 458 -21.54 -26.17 -28.02
CA ILE A 458 -21.85 -25.40 -29.24
C ILE A 458 -21.01 -24.11 -29.27
N LEU A 459 -20.95 -23.37 -28.16
CA LEU A 459 -20.16 -22.14 -28.07
C LEU A 459 -18.65 -22.43 -28.24
N LYS A 460 -18.13 -23.51 -27.65
CA LYS A 460 -16.74 -23.97 -27.86
C LYS A 460 -16.46 -24.30 -29.33
N ASN A 461 -17.40 -24.94 -30.03
CA ASN A 461 -17.24 -25.30 -31.43
C ASN A 461 -17.27 -24.06 -32.36
N VAL A 462 -18.09 -23.06 -32.04
CA VAL A 462 -18.26 -21.85 -32.87
C VAL A 462 -17.14 -20.82 -32.61
N PHE A 463 -16.83 -20.55 -31.33
CA PHE A 463 -15.93 -19.46 -30.94
C PHE A 463 -14.54 -19.92 -30.49
N GLY A 464 -14.37 -21.23 -30.25
CA GLY A 464 -13.16 -21.83 -29.69
C GLY A 464 -13.19 -21.91 -28.15
N THR A 465 -12.11 -22.44 -27.58
CA THR A 465 -11.89 -22.53 -26.13
C THR A 465 -11.10 -21.34 -25.56
N GLN A 466 -10.59 -20.46 -26.43
CA GLN A 466 -9.81 -19.31 -26.03
C GLN A 466 -10.70 -18.15 -25.60
N ALA A 467 -10.25 -17.40 -24.60
CA ALA A 467 -10.94 -16.21 -24.13
C ALA A 467 -11.00 -15.14 -25.25
N ARG A 468 -12.19 -14.62 -25.52
CA ARG A 468 -12.42 -13.52 -26.46
C ARG A 468 -12.55 -12.20 -25.70
N PRO A 469 -11.78 -11.15 -26.05
CA PRO A 469 -11.90 -9.86 -25.39
C PRO A 469 -13.17 -9.15 -25.89
N LEU A 470 -13.97 -8.63 -24.96
CA LEU A 470 -15.00 -7.65 -25.25
C LEU A 470 -14.46 -6.29 -24.80
N THR A 471 -14.11 -5.44 -25.75
CA THR A 471 -13.37 -4.21 -25.47
C THR A 471 -14.32 -3.10 -25.03
N SER A 472 -13.98 -2.40 -23.95
CA SER A 472 -14.73 -1.23 -23.48
C SER A 472 -14.39 0.03 -24.29
N PRO A 473 -15.35 0.94 -24.51
CA PRO A 473 -15.12 2.25 -25.08
C PRO A 473 -14.31 3.14 -24.13
N ALA A 474 -13.67 4.18 -24.68
CA ALA A 474 -12.77 5.06 -23.94
C ALA A 474 -13.38 5.74 -22.70
N TRP A 475 -14.70 5.98 -22.68
CA TRP A 475 -15.40 6.57 -21.52
C TRP A 475 -15.67 5.57 -20.38
N LEU A 476 -15.56 4.27 -20.66
CA LEU A 476 -15.56 3.20 -19.65
C LEU A 476 -14.15 2.75 -19.27
N ASP A 477 -13.13 3.24 -19.99
CA ASP A 477 -11.74 2.91 -19.71
C ASP A 477 -11.21 3.75 -18.53
N GLY A 478 -10.40 3.12 -17.69
CA GLY A 478 -9.87 3.72 -16.46
C GLY A 478 -10.80 3.63 -15.25
N ALA A 479 -10.58 4.56 -14.31
CA ALA A 479 -11.25 4.55 -13.02
C ALA A 479 -11.37 5.96 -12.41
N LEU A 480 -12.44 6.16 -11.66
CA LEU A 480 -12.63 7.34 -10.83
C LEU A 480 -11.77 7.19 -9.56
N SER A 481 -10.62 7.87 -9.54
CA SER A 481 -9.75 7.97 -8.36
C SER A 481 -10.17 9.17 -7.50
N LEU A 482 -10.76 8.92 -6.34
CA LEU A 482 -11.06 9.96 -5.36
C LEU A 482 -9.80 10.36 -4.57
N ASN A 483 -8.93 9.40 -4.30
CA ASN A 483 -7.62 9.54 -3.66
C ASN A 483 -6.75 8.30 -3.98
N ASP A 484 -5.54 8.24 -3.44
CA ASP A 484 -4.60 7.11 -3.63
C ASP A 484 -5.09 5.76 -3.05
N VAL A 485 -6.21 5.75 -2.32
CA VAL A 485 -6.73 4.58 -1.60
C VAL A 485 -8.04 4.06 -2.22
N VAL A 486 -8.89 4.94 -2.74
CA VAL A 486 -10.24 4.64 -3.23
C VAL A 486 -10.28 4.91 -4.72
N GLN A 487 -10.34 3.84 -5.50
CA GLN A 487 -10.39 3.89 -6.95
C GLN A 487 -11.45 2.92 -7.46
N VAL A 488 -12.49 3.46 -8.10
CA VAL A 488 -13.56 2.64 -8.67
C VAL A 488 -13.53 2.71 -10.19
N SER A 489 -13.35 1.56 -10.85
CA SER A 489 -13.41 1.47 -12.32
C SER A 489 -14.76 1.93 -12.87
N TYR A 490 -14.75 2.67 -13.98
CA TYR A 490 -15.97 3.12 -14.64
C TYR A 490 -16.88 1.96 -15.07
N ILE A 491 -16.30 0.80 -15.42
CA ILE A 491 -17.05 -0.43 -15.73
C ILE A 491 -17.92 -0.86 -14.54
N ARG A 492 -17.38 -0.81 -13.32
CA ARG A 492 -18.11 -1.20 -12.09
C ARG A 492 -19.27 -0.24 -11.81
N ILE A 493 -19.05 1.05 -12.02
CA ILE A 493 -20.11 2.07 -11.92
C ILE A 493 -21.18 1.83 -12.98
N ALA A 494 -20.80 1.53 -14.22
CA ALA A 494 -21.73 1.25 -15.30
C ALA A 494 -22.59 0.01 -15.02
N ILE A 495 -22.01 -1.07 -14.47
CA ILE A 495 -22.75 -2.26 -14.06
C ILE A 495 -23.74 -1.93 -12.93
N PHE A 496 -23.32 -1.14 -11.93
CA PHE A 496 -24.21 -0.70 -10.85
C PHE A 496 -25.41 0.11 -11.39
N VAL A 497 -25.15 1.07 -12.29
CA VAL A 497 -26.19 1.86 -12.95
C VAL A 497 -27.11 0.97 -13.78
N LEU A 498 -26.55 0.03 -14.54
CA LEU A 498 -27.31 -0.92 -15.34
C LEU A 498 -28.21 -1.80 -14.47
N ALA A 499 -27.70 -2.32 -13.35
CA ALA A 499 -28.46 -3.08 -12.37
C ALA A 499 -29.63 -2.27 -11.80
N LEU A 500 -29.42 -0.99 -11.47
CA LEU A 500 -30.47 -0.09 -10.99
C LEU A 500 -31.52 0.20 -12.07
N LEU A 501 -31.09 0.41 -13.31
CA LEU A 501 -31.99 0.57 -14.46
C LEU A 501 -32.85 -0.67 -14.66
N PHE A 502 -32.27 -1.88 -14.62
CA PHE A 502 -33.03 -3.13 -14.72
C PHE A 502 -33.98 -3.34 -13.55
N LEU A 503 -33.55 -3.06 -12.33
CA LEU A 503 -34.41 -3.12 -11.15
C LEU A 503 -35.62 -2.19 -11.34
N THR A 504 -35.40 -0.95 -11.78
CA THR A 504 -36.44 0.05 -11.98
C THR A 504 -37.39 -0.35 -13.11
N PHE A 505 -36.83 -0.74 -14.26
CA PHE A 505 -37.57 -1.24 -15.41
C PHE A 505 -38.42 -2.45 -15.02
N PHE A 506 -37.86 -3.40 -14.26
CA PHE A 506 -38.57 -4.59 -13.84
C PHE A 506 -39.68 -4.30 -12.84
N LEU A 507 -39.43 -3.44 -11.84
CA LEU A 507 -40.46 -2.99 -10.90
C LEU A 507 -41.60 -2.27 -11.63
N TRP A 508 -41.28 -1.44 -12.62
CA TRP A 508 -42.26 -0.81 -13.48
C TRP A 508 -43.06 -1.85 -14.28
N LEU A 509 -42.39 -2.80 -14.92
CA LEU A 509 -43.01 -3.89 -15.69
C LEU A 509 -43.99 -4.67 -14.80
N MET A 510 -43.57 -5.11 -13.62
CA MET A 510 -44.38 -5.95 -12.74
C MET A 510 -45.53 -5.20 -12.05
N LYS A 511 -45.34 -3.92 -11.70
CA LYS A 511 -46.34 -3.15 -10.93
C LYS A 511 -47.28 -2.31 -11.80
N ARG A 512 -46.86 -1.88 -12.98
CA ARG A 512 -47.59 -0.90 -13.81
C ARG A 512 -48.12 -1.46 -15.13
N THR A 513 -47.68 -2.64 -15.59
CA THR A 513 -48.09 -3.17 -16.90
C THR A 513 -49.08 -4.34 -16.80
N ARG A 514 -49.78 -4.60 -17.92
CA ARG A 514 -50.70 -5.75 -18.05
C ARG A 514 -49.97 -7.08 -17.90
N LEU A 515 -48.77 -7.21 -18.48
CA LEU A 515 -47.95 -8.42 -18.34
C LEU A 515 -47.66 -8.72 -16.87
N GLY A 516 -47.30 -7.71 -16.07
CA GLY A 516 -47.07 -7.88 -14.64
C GLY A 516 -48.30 -8.26 -13.83
N LEU A 517 -49.50 -7.85 -14.26
CA LEU A 517 -50.77 -8.28 -13.68
C LEU A 517 -51.07 -9.74 -14.04
N GLU A 518 -50.93 -10.11 -15.32
CA GLU A 518 -51.16 -11.46 -15.84
C GLU A 518 -50.19 -12.48 -15.22
N VAL A 519 -48.90 -12.14 -15.11
CA VAL A 519 -47.90 -12.96 -14.43
C VAL A 519 -48.33 -13.23 -12.99
N ARG A 520 -48.70 -12.20 -12.23
CA ARG A 520 -49.14 -12.39 -10.84
C ARG A 520 -50.42 -13.23 -10.74
N ALA A 521 -51.38 -13.03 -11.64
CA ALA A 521 -52.61 -13.84 -11.68
C ALA A 521 -52.30 -15.33 -11.95
N VAL A 522 -51.44 -15.60 -12.95
CA VAL A 522 -51.02 -16.97 -13.29
C VAL A 522 -50.23 -17.61 -12.15
N THR A 523 -49.34 -16.89 -11.48
CA THR A 523 -48.59 -17.46 -10.32
C THR A 523 -49.46 -17.83 -9.14
N GLN A 524 -50.58 -17.12 -8.92
CA GLN A 524 -51.45 -17.37 -7.78
C GLN A 524 -52.41 -18.52 -8.04
N ASN A 525 -53.04 -18.56 -9.21
CA ASN A 525 -53.93 -19.64 -9.62
C ASN A 525 -54.02 -19.73 -11.16
N PRO A 526 -53.21 -20.59 -11.80
CA PRO A 526 -53.19 -20.72 -13.26
C PRO A 526 -54.55 -21.10 -13.85
N THR A 527 -55.30 -21.97 -13.17
CA THR A 527 -56.61 -22.46 -13.63
C THR A 527 -57.65 -21.34 -13.63
N MET A 528 -57.69 -20.53 -12.57
CA MET A 528 -58.58 -19.38 -12.49
C MET A 528 -58.21 -18.31 -13.52
N ALA A 529 -56.91 -18.05 -13.70
CA ALA A 529 -56.42 -17.12 -14.72
C ALA A 529 -56.85 -17.56 -16.14
N ALA A 530 -56.77 -18.87 -16.43
CA ALA A 530 -57.25 -19.44 -17.69
C ALA A 530 -58.76 -19.24 -17.90
N SER A 531 -59.58 -19.45 -16.87
CA SER A 531 -61.02 -19.17 -16.93
C SER A 531 -61.37 -17.70 -17.15
N MET A 532 -60.46 -16.78 -16.78
CA MET A 532 -60.59 -15.34 -17.02
C MET A 532 -60.02 -14.89 -18.38
N GLY A 533 -59.65 -15.82 -19.26
CA GLY A 533 -59.15 -15.54 -20.62
C GLY A 533 -57.65 -15.25 -20.71
N ILE A 534 -56.88 -15.41 -19.63
CA ILE A 534 -55.41 -15.28 -19.65
C ILE A 534 -54.82 -16.63 -20.07
N ASN A 535 -54.04 -16.68 -21.15
CA ASN A 535 -53.38 -17.92 -21.58
C ASN A 535 -52.11 -18.18 -20.73
N PRO A 536 -52.10 -19.15 -19.80
CA PRO A 536 -50.96 -19.35 -18.89
C PRO A 536 -49.68 -19.77 -19.63
N ASP A 537 -49.79 -20.56 -20.69
CA ASP A 537 -48.64 -21.00 -21.49
C ASP A 537 -47.96 -19.82 -22.17
N ARG A 538 -48.73 -18.85 -22.68
CA ARG A 538 -48.16 -17.63 -23.27
C ARG A 538 -47.45 -16.79 -22.21
N ILE A 539 -48.01 -16.68 -21.00
CA ILE A 539 -47.40 -15.93 -19.90
C ILE A 539 -46.11 -16.60 -19.43
N ASN A 540 -46.09 -17.92 -19.29
CA ASN A 540 -44.89 -18.67 -18.93
C ASN A 540 -43.80 -18.52 -19.99
N MET A 541 -44.14 -18.67 -21.28
CA MET A 541 -43.23 -18.45 -22.41
C MET A 541 -42.62 -17.04 -22.38
N LEU A 542 -43.45 -16.00 -22.25
CA LEU A 542 -42.99 -14.61 -22.21
C LEU A 542 -42.11 -14.34 -20.98
N THR A 543 -42.46 -14.91 -19.83
CA THR A 543 -41.70 -14.78 -18.59
C THR A 543 -40.34 -15.47 -18.71
N PHE A 544 -40.31 -16.66 -19.29
CA PHE A 544 -39.07 -17.40 -19.55
C PHE A 544 -38.16 -16.64 -20.51
N GLY A 545 -38.71 -16.19 -21.64
CA GLY A 545 -38.00 -15.36 -22.61
C GLY A 545 -37.48 -14.07 -21.99
N LEU A 546 -38.27 -13.36 -21.17
CA LEU A 546 -37.85 -12.14 -20.49
C LEU A 546 -36.69 -12.41 -19.52
N GLY A 547 -36.75 -13.49 -18.76
CA GLY A 547 -35.66 -13.90 -17.85
C GLY A 547 -34.36 -14.20 -18.60
N SER A 548 -34.43 -14.96 -19.69
CA SER A 548 -33.28 -15.23 -20.58
C SER A 548 -32.78 -13.98 -21.28
N GLY A 549 -33.68 -13.09 -21.71
CA GLY A 549 -33.36 -11.79 -22.31
C GLY A 549 -32.51 -10.92 -21.38
N ILE A 550 -32.96 -10.78 -20.12
CA ILE A 550 -32.23 -10.01 -19.10
C ILE A 550 -30.87 -10.67 -18.80
N ALA A 551 -30.80 -12.01 -18.78
CA ALA A 551 -29.54 -12.73 -18.64
C ALA A 551 -28.55 -12.41 -19.77
N GLY A 552 -29.04 -12.27 -21.01
CA GLY A 552 -28.21 -11.86 -22.15
C GLY A 552 -27.62 -10.46 -21.96
N ILE A 553 -28.42 -9.52 -21.46
CA ILE A 553 -27.95 -8.17 -21.14
C ILE A 553 -26.90 -8.20 -20.00
N ALA A 554 -27.15 -9.01 -18.97
CA ALA A 554 -26.18 -9.27 -17.92
C ALA A 554 -24.86 -9.80 -18.50
N GLY A 555 -24.95 -10.69 -19.49
CA GLY A 555 -23.81 -11.23 -20.23
C GLY A 555 -22.94 -10.18 -20.90
N VAL A 556 -23.54 -9.21 -21.60
CA VAL A 556 -22.78 -8.11 -22.21
C VAL A 556 -22.04 -7.30 -21.14
N ALA A 557 -22.70 -6.99 -20.03
CA ALA A 557 -22.11 -6.21 -18.94
C ALA A 557 -20.99 -6.97 -18.21
N ILE A 558 -21.21 -8.26 -17.92
CA ILE A 558 -20.22 -9.14 -17.30
C ILE A 558 -19.04 -9.37 -18.26
N GLY A 559 -19.28 -9.52 -19.56
CA GLY A 559 -18.23 -9.66 -20.57
C GLY A 559 -17.34 -8.43 -20.72
N LEU A 560 -17.82 -7.23 -20.36
CA LEU A 560 -16.98 -6.03 -20.31
C LEU A 560 -16.08 -6.01 -19.07
N PHE A 561 -16.52 -6.67 -18.00
CA PHE A 561 -15.79 -6.75 -16.72
C PHE A 561 -14.84 -7.95 -16.67
N ALA A 562 -15.27 -9.09 -17.20
CA ALA A 562 -14.56 -10.36 -17.22
C ALA A 562 -14.41 -10.83 -18.68
N LYS A 563 -13.39 -11.65 -18.96
CA LYS A 563 -13.16 -12.13 -20.33
C LYS A 563 -14.29 -13.04 -20.79
N VAL A 564 -14.67 -12.96 -22.07
CA VAL A 564 -15.71 -13.83 -22.63
C VAL A 564 -15.12 -15.21 -22.89
N THR A 565 -15.53 -16.18 -22.09
CA THR A 565 -15.18 -17.60 -22.24
C THR A 565 -16.43 -18.44 -22.39
N SER A 566 -16.29 -19.65 -22.94
CA SER A 566 -17.42 -20.58 -23.05
C SER A 566 -17.87 -21.14 -21.69
N GLU A 567 -17.04 -21.07 -20.66
CA GLU A 567 -17.40 -21.43 -19.28
C GLU A 567 -17.96 -20.26 -18.44
N LEU A 568 -18.02 -19.03 -18.97
CA LEU A 568 -18.46 -17.84 -18.22
C LEU A 568 -19.80 -18.07 -17.50
N GLY A 569 -20.76 -18.70 -18.17
CA GLY A 569 -22.06 -19.02 -17.57
C GLY A 569 -21.98 -19.93 -16.34
N THR A 570 -21.05 -20.88 -16.33
CA THR A 570 -20.82 -21.80 -15.20
C THR A 570 -20.24 -21.08 -13.99
N ASP A 571 -19.37 -20.09 -14.21
CA ASP A 571 -18.77 -19.30 -13.13
C ASP A 571 -19.81 -18.48 -12.37
N TYR A 572 -20.86 -18.00 -13.05
CA TYR A 572 -21.88 -17.13 -12.46
C TYR A 572 -23.20 -17.83 -12.10
N ILE A 573 -23.52 -19.00 -12.66
CA ILE A 573 -24.82 -19.68 -12.40
C ILE A 573 -24.97 -20.10 -10.94
N VAL A 574 -23.89 -20.62 -10.34
CA VAL A 574 -23.89 -21.08 -8.94
C VAL A 574 -24.18 -19.90 -8.01
N GLN A 575 -23.47 -18.78 -8.20
CA GLN A 575 -23.67 -17.56 -7.41
C GLN A 575 -25.03 -16.90 -7.66
N SER A 576 -25.53 -16.94 -8.89
CA SER A 576 -26.87 -16.44 -9.24
C SER A 576 -27.95 -17.25 -8.56
N PHE A 577 -27.85 -18.58 -8.56
CA PHE A 577 -28.77 -19.46 -7.86
C PHE A 577 -28.72 -19.25 -6.34
N MET A 578 -27.52 -19.20 -5.76
CA MET A 578 -27.28 -18.90 -4.34
C MET A 578 -27.93 -17.58 -3.93
N THR A 579 -27.78 -16.54 -4.77
CA THR A 579 -28.40 -15.23 -4.57
C THR A 579 -29.93 -15.30 -4.51
N VAL A 580 -30.57 -16.06 -5.41
CA VAL A 580 -32.04 -16.22 -5.42
C VAL A 580 -32.53 -17.02 -4.23
N VAL A 581 -31.84 -18.11 -3.87
CA VAL A 581 -32.22 -18.98 -2.74
C VAL A 581 -32.08 -18.25 -1.41
N VAL A 582 -30.94 -17.59 -1.19
CA VAL A 582 -30.70 -16.78 0.01
C VAL A 582 -31.67 -15.60 0.07
N GLY A 583 -31.90 -14.93 -1.07
CA GLY A 583 -32.82 -13.81 -1.14
C GLY A 583 -34.28 -14.15 -0.82
N GLY A 584 -34.71 -15.35 -1.21
CA GLY A 584 -36.11 -15.77 -1.17
C GLY A 584 -36.65 -15.88 -2.59
N VAL A 585 -37.03 -17.11 -2.97
CA VAL A 585 -37.49 -17.47 -4.31
C VAL A 585 -38.67 -16.59 -4.73
N GLY A 586 -38.57 -15.96 -5.89
CA GLY A 586 -39.65 -15.18 -6.49
C GLY A 586 -39.90 -13.79 -5.90
N ASN A 587 -39.03 -13.31 -5.00
CA ASN A 587 -39.06 -11.94 -4.53
C ASN A 587 -37.86 -11.14 -5.04
N ILE A 588 -38.12 -10.06 -5.79
CA ILE A 588 -37.08 -9.19 -6.38
C ILE A 588 -36.26 -8.50 -5.29
N TRP A 589 -36.93 -8.00 -4.25
CA TRP A 589 -36.25 -7.40 -3.10
C TRP A 589 -35.45 -8.46 -2.33
N GLY A 590 -35.95 -9.70 -2.34
CA GLY A 590 -35.21 -10.86 -1.88
C GLY A 590 -33.92 -11.05 -2.68
N ALA A 591 -34.00 -11.12 -4.00
CA ALA A 591 -32.84 -11.27 -4.88
C ALA A 591 -31.82 -10.12 -4.71
N LEU A 592 -32.28 -8.87 -4.54
CA LEU A 592 -31.39 -7.73 -4.23
C LEU A 592 -30.71 -7.90 -2.88
N ALA A 593 -31.45 -8.24 -1.82
CA ALA A 593 -30.90 -8.47 -0.50
C ALA A 593 -29.92 -9.66 -0.49
N GLY A 594 -30.25 -10.73 -1.22
CA GLY A 594 -29.40 -11.90 -1.41
C GLY A 594 -28.10 -11.53 -2.13
N ALA A 595 -28.18 -10.74 -3.20
CA ALA A 595 -27.01 -10.34 -3.97
C ALA A 595 -26.08 -9.45 -3.14
N THR A 596 -26.63 -8.52 -2.37
CA THR A 596 -25.89 -7.68 -1.42
C THR A 596 -25.24 -8.51 -0.31
N MET A 597 -25.96 -9.49 0.24
CA MET A 597 -25.43 -10.37 1.28
C MET A 597 -24.29 -11.25 0.75
N ILE A 598 -24.50 -11.92 -0.38
CA ILE A 598 -23.51 -12.81 -0.99
C ILE A 598 -22.30 -12.02 -1.50
N GLY A 599 -22.51 -10.94 -2.24
CA GLY A 599 -21.42 -10.09 -2.75
C GLY A 599 -20.62 -9.44 -1.61
N GLY A 600 -21.31 -8.91 -0.59
CA GLY A 600 -20.65 -8.31 0.58
C GLY A 600 -19.89 -9.32 1.41
N PHE A 601 -20.49 -10.46 1.73
CA PHE A 601 -19.82 -11.51 2.49
C PHE A 601 -18.59 -12.05 1.75
N GLN A 602 -18.67 -12.20 0.42
CA GLN A 602 -17.53 -12.63 -0.37
C GLN A 602 -16.35 -11.66 -0.25
N LYS A 603 -16.61 -10.36 -0.41
CA LYS A 603 -15.57 -9.33 -0.31
C LYS A 603 -15.00 -9.21 1.10
N VAL A 604 -15.81 -9.39 2.14
CA VAL A 604 -15.31 -9.44 3.52
C VAL A 604 -14.40 -10.64 3.74
N ILE A 605 -14.73 -11.83 3.23
CA ILE A 605 -13.85 -13.00 3.34
C ILE A 605 -12.54 -12.79 2.57
N GLU A 606 -12.62 -12.27 1.35
CA GLU A 606 -11.44 -11.96 0.54
C GLU A 606 -10.53 -10.93 1.23
N PHE A 607 -11.11 -9.93 1.89
CA PHE A 607 -10.38 -8.93 2.69
C PHE A 607 -9.70 -9.54 3.92
N LEU A 608 -10.36 -10.46 4.62
CA LEU A 608 -9.80 -11.14 5.79
C LEU A 608 -8.75 -12.20 5.43
N ASN A 609 -8.81 -12.78 4.23
CA ASN A 609 -7.86 -13.79 3.74
C ASN A 609 -7.31 -13.45 2.34
N PRO A 610 -6.49 -12.38 2.19
CA PRO A 610 -5.99 -11.95 0.88
C PRO A 610 -5.14 -13.01 0.16
N SER A 611 -4.50 -13.92 0.90
CA SER A 611 -3.61 -14.96 0.35
C SER A 611 -4.34 -16.19 -0.18
N ASN A 612 -5.64 -16.37 0.09
CA ASN A 612 -6.39 -17.56 -0.30
C ASN A 612 -7.80 -17.22 -0.79
N THR A 613 -7.90 -16.75 -2.04
CA THR A 613 -9.17 -16.42 -2.68
C THR A 613 -10.08 -17.64 -2.89
N LEU A 614 -9.52 -18.85 -2.99
CA LEU A 614 -10.30 -20.10 -3.09
C LEU A 614 -11.05 -20.41 -1.80
N ALA A 615 -10.51 -20.01 -0.64
CA ALA A 615 -11.21 -20.17 0.64
C ALA A 615 -12.54 -19.38 0.69
N ALA A 616 -12.65 -18.27 -0.05
CA ALA A 616 -13.89 -17.48 -0.10
C ALA A 616 -15.07 -18.31 -0.64
N GLN A 617 -14.85 -19.15 -1.66
CA GLN A 617 -15.89 -20.03 -2.19
C GLN A 617 -16.32 -21.09 -1.18
N THR A 618 -15.36 -21.73 -0.51
CA THR A 618 -15.64 -22.74 0.53
C THR A 618 -16.44 -22.15 1.70
N TYR A 619 -15.99 -21.00 2.23
CA TYR A 619 -16.70 -20.32 3.31
C TYR A 619 -18.07 -19.82 2.88
N MET A 620 -18.23 -19.41 1.61
CA MET A 620 -19.53 -19.03 1.06
C MET A 620 -20.51 -20.20 1.06
N ILE A 621 -20.09 -21.38 0.58
CA ILE A 621 -20.94 -22.58 0.57
C ILE A 621 -21.36 -22.95 1.99
N LEU A 622 -20.41 -22.97 2.94
CA LEU A 622 -20.70 -23.24 4.35
C LEU A 622 -21.69 -22.22 4.93
N PHE A 623 -21.48 -20.93 4.65
CA PHE A 623 -22.38 -19.86 5.07
C PHE A 623 -23.79 -20.07 4.55
N ILE A 624 -23.95 -20.43 3.28
CA ILE A 624 -25.27 -20.66 2.69
C ILE A 624 -25.95 -21.89 3.29
N ILE A 625 -25.22 -22.99 3.49
CA ILE A 625 -25.77 -24.18 4.14
C ILE A 625 -26.32 -23.81 5.52
N LEU A 626 -25.54 -23.10 6.32
CA LEU A 626 -25.96 -22.63 7.65
C LEU A 626 -27.14 -21.64 7.56
N PHE A 627 -27.09 -20.71 6.60
CA PHE A 627 -28.14 -19.72 6.39
C PHE A 627 -29.47 -20.37 6.04
N ILE A 628 -29.49 -21.33 5.10
CA ILE A 628 -30.69 -22.04 4.69
C ILE A 628 -31.25 -22.90 5.84
N GLN A 629 -30.39 -23.51 6.66
CA GLN A 629 -30.85 -24.24 7.87
C GLN A 629 -31.60 -23.33 8.85
N ILE A 630 -31.15 -22.08 9.01
CA ILE A 630 -31.77 -21.10 9.92
C ILE A 630 -32.97 -20.39 9.27
N ARG A 631 -32.88 -20.09 7.97
CA ARG A 631 -33.84 -19.31 7.17
C ARG A 631 -34.18 -20.04 5.87
N PRO A 632 -34.94 -21.16 5.92
CA PRO A 632 -35.22 -21.99 4.73
C PRO A 632 -36.06 -21.28 3.66
N ARG A 633 -36.77 -20.19 4.02
CA ARG A 633 -37.57 -19.36 3.11
C ARG A 633 -36.80 -18.16 2.52
N GLY A 634 -35.50 -18.04 2.79
CA GLY A 634 -34.67 -16.90 2.40
C GLY A 634 -34.84 -15.67 3.30
N ILE A 635 -34.19 -14.56 2.93
CA ILE A 635 -34.23 -13.28 3.63
C ILE A 635 -35.66 -12.72 3.62
N ILE A 636 -36.32 -12.73 2.46
CA ILE A 636 -37.69 -12.21 2.28
C ILE A 636 -38.60 -13.30 1.73
N ALA A 637 -39.42 -13.88 2.61
CA ALA A 637 -40.43 -14.86 2.23
C ALA A 637 -41.56 -14.22 1.40
N LEU A 638 -42.09 -14.93 0.40
CA LEU A 638 -43.35 -14.56 -0.24
C LEU A 638 -44.50 -14.67 0.78
N ARG A 639 -45.34 -13.63 0.85
CA ARG A 639 -46.60 -13.66 1.60
C ARG A 639 -47.73 -14.17 0.69
N GLY A 640 -48.27 -15.36 0.97
CA GLY A 640 -49.43 -15.93 0.31
C GLY A 640 -49.80 -17.32 0.86
N ARG A 641 -51.07 -17.73 0.72
CA ARG A 641 -51.59 -19.03 1.23
C ARG A 641 -50.96 -20.28 0.58
N ALA A 642 -50.19 -20.12 -0.50
CA ALA A 642 -49.41 -21.20 -1.12
C ALA A 642 -48.12 -21.56 -0.36
N ALA A 643 -47.84 -20.91 0.78
CA ALA A 643 -46.68 -21.21 1.62
C ALA A 643 -46.87 -22.42 2.55
N GLY A 644 -48.03 -23.06 2.50
CA GLY A 644 -48.34 -24.29 3.24
C GLY A 644 -49.09 -25.26 2.33
N ASP A 645 -48.35 -25.99 1.52
CA ASP A 645 -48.56 -27.41 1.20
C ASP A 645 -47.19 -28.02 0.87
#